data_AF-A0A9P4TE76-F1
#
_entry.id   AF-A0A9P4TE76-F1
#
_cell.length_a   1.000
_cell.length_b   1.000
_cell.length_c   1.000
_cell.angle_alpha   90.00
_cell.angle_beta   90.00
_cell.angle_gamma   90.00
#
_symmetry.space_group_name_H-M   'P 1'
#
loop_
_entity.id
_entity.type
_entity.pdbx_description
1 polymer ?
#
loop_
_entity_poly.entity_id
_entity_poly.type
_entity_poly.pdbx_seq_one_letter_code
_entity_poly.pdbx_strand_id
1 'polypeptide(L)'
;MDSEPEHQRCYIYQPSESGERAPKRQCTEQSRFQPQLTERLRIYHDLWAEQEHRIQTTLEEADSATQESIVNFVSASRSSPDEPRFAIPTGLVVAGPSIASHGPYFERLGRKIRSDTDNAYILLNSGECPNLKTLLKILIKKATSHSEEDDEDDPERAGRPSRFGPKLLNYDLGYIQKWRKANRVSSVVVTIQDSEAFDAGLLIDLIDLLHSWLDRIPFVLLFGIATSADSFEDRLSGQCLRYLEGTRFDVTQSDDIIEKLFSATVASLDNRLFVGPQLCRRMLDRQKDYVQNVQDFCDGLRYAYMSHFYANVPSILLDAEIAFEDLHTDVLEAVRNLPTFRRYIETRLEQGSGARQIVRSLLQSDRELFEAITYGITSAQDELAAMSHAVQVLSGIREALQMTPKVRSSTVWIRAASGELLDSPLLRETMLSLKKTPSDKFASLLSVLKELSEQRQMPFELESSKDRGLLEIDNSQEEFDRILQEQETSRPLRTEHDVQNSSVRATVVAQKVLLQKHKATLSKQDRAYSDLVTRLHSQLTSFFEISLIEPQTLLFSEIFTYDLKSPHLEVFQPKPRYSVERALASPHDYLGCNCCGGVVDKESALGATQPATAIVYQMYLESGALINATDLWSAFKAIAGTEDEDDDESKTMALFQRALAELKYLGLLRPTKKKTDHVAKVMWKGL
;
A
#
# COMPACT_ATOMS: atom_id res chain seq x y z
N MET A 1 -8.91 -28.06 -32.19
CA MET A 1 -10.07 -27.15 -32.08
C MET A 1 -11.18 -27.80 -32.88
N ASP A 2 -11.81 -28.82 -32.31
CA ASP A 2 -12.92 -29.50 -32.97
C ASP A 2 -14.22 -28.73 -32.67
N SER A 3 -14.82 -28.20 -33.73
CA SER A 3 -16.25 -27.85 -33.87
C SER A 3 -16.95 -27.23 -32.66
N GLU A 4 -16.57 -26.01 -32.26
CA GLU A 4 -17.51 -25.13 -31.56
C GLU A 4 -18.32 -24.35 -32.61
N PRO A 5 -19.66 -24.45 -32.65
CA PRO A 5 -20.46 -23.71 -33.61
C PRO A 5 -20.40 -22.21 -33.29
N GLU A 6 -19.92 -21.39 -34.25
CA GLU A 6 -19.67 -19.93 -34.16
C GLU A 6 -20.86 -19.05 -33.70
N HIS A 7 -22.04 -19.62 -33.46
CA HIS A 7 -23.26 -18.87 -33.15
C HIS A 7 -23.51 -18.63 -31.65
N GLN A 8 -22.83 -19.34 -30.76
CA GLN A 8 -23.04 -19.18 -29.32
C GLN A 8 -22.03 -18.20 -28.71
N ARG A 9 -22.52 -17.27 -27.87
CA ARG A 9 -21.67 -16.26 -27.21
C ARG A 9 -21.04 -16.75 -25.91
N CYS A 10 -21.53 -17.86 -25.36
CA CYS A 10 -21.07 -18.43 -24.10
C CYS A 10 -21.14 -19.95 -24.18
N TYR A 11 -20.10 -20.63 -23.71
CA TYR A 11 -20.03 -22.07 -23.57
C TYR A 11 -19.83 -22.41 -22.10
N ILE A 12 -20.66 -23.30 -21.56
CA ILE A 12 -20.57 -23.74 -20.17
C ILE A 12 -19.95 -25.12 -20.15
N TYR A 13 -18.73 -25.20 -19.62
CA TYR A 13 -18.02 -26.45 -19.41
C TYR A 13 -18.29 -26.97 -17.99
N GLN A 14 -19.25 -27.88 -17.85
CA GLN A 14 -19.49 -28.59 -16.59
C GLN A 14 -18.77 -29.95 -16.62
N PRO A 15 -17.86 -30.23 -15.68
CA PRO A 15 -17.32 -31.57 -15.53
C PRO A 15 -18.46 -32.52 -15.12
N SER A 16 -18.47 -33.75 -15.64
CA SER A 16 -19.46 -34.77 -15.28
C SER A 16 -19.43 -35.05 -13.77
N GLU A 17 -20.59 -35.03 -13.11
CA GLU A 17 -20.76 -35.15 -11.64
C GLU A 17 -20.24 -36.47 -11.02
N SER A 18 -19.82 -37.44 -11.83
CA SER A 18 -19.51 -38.81 -11.40
C SER A 18 -18.02 -39.16 -11.29
N GLY A 19 -17.14 -38.20 -10.99
CA GLY A 19 -15.73 -38.49 -10.73
C GLY A 19 -15.14 -37.45 -9.78
N GLU A 20 -14.41 -37.92 -8.76
CA GLU A 20 -13.66 -37.09 -7.82
C GLU A 20 -13.04 -35.89 -8.55
N ARG A 21 -13.32 -34.69 -8.02
CA ARG A 21 -12.80 -33.43 -8.52
C ARG A 21 -11.29 -33.57 -8.64
N ALA A 22 -10.76 -33.75 -9.86
CA ALA A 22 -9.33 -33.80 -10.06
C ALA A 22 -8.74 -32.54 -9.40
N PRO A 23 -7.73 -32.66 -8.50
CA PRO A 23 -7.13 -31.51 -7.86
C PRO A 23 -6.73 -30.52 -8.95
N LYS A 24 -7.03 -29.22 -8.74
CA LYS A 24 -6.74 -28.09 -9.66
C LYS A 24 -5.54 -28.45 -10.53
N ARG A 25 -5.69 -28.48 -11.86
CA ARG A 25 -4.61 -28.76 -12.84
C ARG A 25 -3.26 -28.30 -12.28
N GLN A 26 -2.53 -29.21 -11.63
CA GLN A 26 -1.14 -28.97 -11.34
C GLN A 26 -0.45 -29.08 -12.68
N CYS A 27 0.25 -28.01 -13.07
CA CYS A 27 1.12 -28.05 -14.24
C CYS A 27 2.08 -29.23 -14.03
N THR A 28 1.87 -30.30 -14.80
CA THR A 28 2.55 -31.59 -14.67
C THR A 28 3.85 -31.61 -15.48
N GLU A 29 4.26 -30.47 -16.03
CA GLU A 29 5.52 -30.36 -16.74
C GLU A 29 6.69 -30.46 -15.75
N GLN A 30 7.41 -31.59 -15.84
CA GLN A 30 8.68 -31.89 -15.17
C GLN A 30 9.84 -30.92 -15.54
N SER A 31 9.55 -29.77 -16.17
CA SER A 31 10.52 -28.90 -16.82
C SER A 31 10.98 -27.70 -15.98
N ARG A 32 10.42 -27.45 -14.80
CA ARG A 32 10.88 -26.34 -13.95
C ARG A 32 11.73 -26.87 -12.80
N PHE A 33 13.00 -26.50 -12.80
CA PHE A 33 13.87 -26.59 -11.65
C PHE A 33 13.21 -25.85 -10.47
N GLN A 34 12.52 -26.61 -9.62
CA GLN A 34 11.75 -26.11 -8.48
C GLN A 34 12.13 -26.91 -7.23
N PRO A 35 13.42 -26.90 -6.83
CA PRO A 35 13.84 -27.59 -5.62
C PRO A 35 13.03 -27.05 -4.44
N GLN A 36 12.48 -27.98 -3.67
CA GLN A 36 11.79 -27.73 -2.40
C GLN A 36 10.76 -26.59 -2.46
N LEU A 37 9.98 -26.51 -3.54
CA LEU A 37 8.99 -25.44 -3.70
C LEU A 37 7.89 -25.55 -2.62
N THR A 38 7.42 -26.74 -2.31
CA THR A 38 6.35 -26.94 -1.32
C THR A 38 6.75 -26.42 0.06
N GLU A 39 7.99 -26.68 0.48
CA GLU A 39 8.58 -26.21 1.73
C GLU A 39 8.71 -24.69 1.73
N ARG A 40 9.20 -24.10 0.63
CA ARG A 40 9.26 -22.63 0.46
C ARG A 40 7.88 -21.98 0.53
N LEU A 41 6.86 -22.61 -0.06
CA LEU A 41 5.49 -22.11 -0.01
C LEU A 41 4.87 -22.23 1.38
N ARG A 42 5.22 -23.27 2.15
CA ARG A 42 4.85 -23.36 3.57
C ARG A 42 5.40 -22.17 4.35
N ILE A 43 6.70 -21.90 4.22
CA ILE A 43 7.38 -20.77 4.88
C ILE A 43 6.75 -19.43 4.46
N TYR A 44 6.44 -19.26 3.18
CA TYR A 44 5.70 -18.10 2.68
C TYR A 44 4.36 -17.92 3.40
N HIS A 45 3.56 -18.98 3.52
CA HIS A 45 2.26 -18.92 4.17
C HIS A 45 2.38 -18.58 5.65
N ASP A 46 3.35 -19.16 6.35
CA ASP A 46 3.58 -18.91 7.77
C ASP A 46 4.01 -17.45 8.02
N LEU A 47 4.98 -16.95 7.25
CA LEU A 47 5.43 -15.56 7.32
C LEU A 47 4.36 -14.56 6.91
N TRP A 48 3.58 -14.88 5.88
CA TRP A 48 2.51 -14.01 5.43
C TRP A 48 1.36 -13.97 6.43
N ALA A 49 1.01 -15.09 7.08
CA ALA A 49 -0.04 -15.12 8.10
C ALA A 49 0.29 -14.19 9.29
N GLU A 50 1.57 -14.12 9.67
CA GLU A 50 2.05 -13.18 10.69
C GLU A 50 1.87 -11.72 10.23
N GLN A 51 2.25 -11.40 8.99
CA GLN A 51 2.08 -10.05 8.45
C GLN A 51 0.61 -9.69 8.27
N GLU A 52 -0.22 -10.62 7.82
CA GLU A 52 -1.67 -10.46 7.66
C GLU A 52 -2.34 -10.18 9.02
N HIS A 53 -1.91 -10.86 10.08
CA HIS A 53 -2.35 -10.56 11.44
C HIS A 53 -1.96 -9.13 11.86
N ARG A 54 -0.70 -8.72 11.66
CA ARG A 54 -0.25 -7.35 11.97
C ARG A 54 -1.02 -6.28 11.18
N ILE A 55 -1.30 -6.53 9.89
CA ILE A 55 -2.12 -5.66 9.03
C ILE A 55 -3.52 -5.53 9.60
N GLN A 56 -4.18 -6.64 9.91
CA GLN A 56 -5.55 -6.64 10.41
C GLN A 56 -5.67 -5.92 11.75
N THR A 57 -4.77 -6.19 12.70
CA THR A 57 -4.71 -5.49 13.99
C THR A 57 -4.54 -3.98 13.81
N THR A 58 -3.61 -3.57 12.94
CA THR A 58 -3.35 -2.13 12.67
C THR A 58 -4.56 -1.44 12.04
N LEU A 59 -5.28 -2.11 11.14
CA LEU A 59 -6.50 -1.58 10.51
C LEU A 59 -7.66 -1.46 11.51
N GLU A 60 -7.79 -2.42 12.44
CA GLU A 60 -8.79 -2.39 13.49
C GLU A 60 -8.52 -1.25 14.50
N GLU A 61 -7.26 -1.07 14.90
CA GLU A 61 -6.85 0.00 15.80
C GLU A 61 -7.01 1.39 15.16
N ALA A 62 -6.67 1.55 13.88
CA ALA A 62 -6.71 2.84 13.19
C ALA A 62 -8.11 3.46 13.11
N ASP A 63 -9.15 2.64 13.09
CA ASP A 63 -10.55 3.05 12.95
C ASP A 63 -11.34 2.97 14.26
N SER A 64 -10.76 2.38 15.32
CA SER A 64 -11.44 2.03 16.57
C SER A 64 -12.14 3.22 17.25
N ALA A 65 -11.44 4.36 17.36
CA ALA A 65 -11.94 5.57 18.03
C ALA A 65 -13.12 6.19 17.27
N THR A 66 -13.04 6.29 15.94
CA THR A 66 -14.15 6.82 15.12
C THR A 66 -15.34 5.86 15.15
N GLN A 67 -15.10 4.55 15.09
CA GLN A 67 -16.17 3.55 15.24
C GLN A 67 -16.85 3.65 16.59
N GLU A 68 -16.11 3.81 17.68
CA GLU A 68 -16.68 3.98 19.03
C GLU A 68 -17.51 5.26 19.12
N SER A 69 -17.02 6.37 18.55
CA SER A 69 -17.79 7.62 18.46
C SER A 69 -19.11 7.45 17.71
N ILE A 70 -19.12 6.72 16.58
CA ILE A 70 -20.33 6.44 15.81
C ILE A 70 -21.28 5.51 16.59
N VAL A 71 -20.76 4.47 17.26
CA VAL A 71 -21.57 3.57 18.10
C VAL A 71 -22.21 4.34 19.24
N ASN A 72 -21.47 5.24 19.89
CA ASN A 72 -21.98 6.12 20.95
C ASN A 72 -23.04 7.09 20.41
N PHE A 73 -22.88 7.61 19.20
CA PHE A 73 -23.91 8.44 18.55
C PHE A 73 -25.19 7.64 18.25
N VAL A 74 -25.05 6.43 17.72
CA VAL A 74 -26.18 5.54 17.41
C VAL A 74 -26.91 5.10 18.69
N SER A 75 -26.19 4.85 19.79
CA SER A 75 -26.77 4.48 21.08
C SER A 75 -27.43 5.66 21.80
N ALA A 76 -26.85 6.87 21.72
CA ALA A 76 -27.46 8.11 22.21
C ALA A 76 -28.70 8.50 21.40
N SER A 77 -28.76 8.10 20.13
CA SER A 77 -29.92 8.25 19.25
C SER A 77 -31.07 7.30 19.62
N ARG A 78 -31.08 6.67 20.80
CA ARG A 78 -32.25 5.98 21.36
C ARG A 78 -33.34 6.99 21.75
N SER A 79 -34.51 6.91 21.12
CA SER A 79 -35.68 7.69 21.53
C SER A 79 -36.21 7.14 22.86
N SER A 80 -36.48 8.01 23.83
CA SER A 80 -37.48 7.74 24.85
C SER A 80 -38.86 7.67 24.15
N PRO A 81 -39.77 6.77 24.58
CA PRO A 81 -41.07 6.60 23.89
C PRO A 81 -41.98 7.83 23.92
N ASP A 82 -41.67 8.86 24.72
CA ASP A 82 -42.52 10.03 24.95
C ASP A 82 -42.06 11.33 24.24
N GLU A 83 -40.88 11.35 23.59
CA GLU A 83 -40.42 12.55 22.85
C GLU A 83 -40.59 12.41 21.33
N PRO A 84 -41.42 13.27 20.69
CA PRO A 84 -41.55 13.27 19.24
C PRO A 84 -40.28 13.78 18.58
N ARG A 85 -39.71 12.99 17.67
CA ARG A 85 -38.58 13.42 16.83
C ARG A 85 -39.08 14.13 15.58
N PHE A 86 -38.53 15.32 15.35
CA PHE A 86 -38.85 16.14 14.18
C PHE A 86 -37.83 15.99 13.05
N ALA A 87 -36.64 15.46 13.35
CA ALA A 87 -35.55 15.23 12.41
C ALA A 87 -34.94 13.83 12.61
N ILE A 88 -34.35 13.29 11.55
CA ILE A 88 -33.66 12.00 11.51
C ILE A 88 -32.21 12.22 11.96
N PRO A 89 -31.75 11.55 13.03
CA PRO A 89 -30.33 11.56 13.41
C PRO A 89 -29.49 11.04 12.26
N THR A 90 -28.50 11.83 11.85
CA THR A 90 -27.73 11.59 10.64
C THR A 90 -26.24 11.74 10.91
N GLY A 91 -25.47 10.66 10.74
CA GLY A 91 -24.01 10.69 10.79
C GLY A 91 -23.40 10.88 9.41
N LEU A 92 -22.59 11.92 9.23
CA LEU A 92 -21.81 12.20 8.03
C LEU A 92 -20.40 11.65 8.22
N VAL A 93 -20.13 10.49 7.63
CA VAL A 93 -18.84 9.78 7.71
C VAL A 93 -17.97 10.22 6.54
N VAL A 94 -17.02 11.13 6.81
CA VAL A 94 -16.10 11.68 5.82
C VAL A 94 -14.90 10.74 5.71
N ALA A 95 -14.83 9.96 4.63
CA ALA A 95 -13.76 8.97 4.41
C ALA A 95 -12.71 9.42 3.39
N GLY A 96 -12.96 10.52 2.67
CA GLY A 96 -12.04 11.00 1.63
C GLY A 96 -12.22 10.27 0.29
N PRO A 97 -11.37 10.55 -0.71
CA PRO A 97 -11.50 10.06 -2.07
C PRO A 97 -11.41 8.52 -2.19
N SER A 98 -10.94 7.86 -1.13
CA SER A 98 -10.81 6.41 -1.02
C SER A 98 -12.10 5.71 -0.57
N ILE A 99 -13.27 6.39 -0.50
CA ILE A 99 -14.55 5.82 -0.03
C ILE A 99 -14.90 4.44 -0.63
N ALA A 100 -14.54 4.21 -1.90
CA ALA A 100 -14.77 2.94 -2.59
C ALA A 100 -14.01 1.77 -1.93
N SER A 101 -12.87 2.04 -1.28
CA SER A 101 -12.07 1.06 -0.53
C SER A 101 -12.51 0.86 0.92
N HIS A 102 -13.40 1.71 1.45
CA HIS A 102 -13.89 1.62 2.84
C HIS A 102 -15.04 0.62 3.04
N GLY A 103 -15.33 -0.26 2.07
CA GLY A 103 -16.31 -1.35 2.25
C GLY A 103 -16.09 -2.17 3.53
N PRO A 104 -14.86 -2.69 3.76
CA PRO A 104 -14.52 -3.41 4.98
C PRO A 104 -14.70 -2.58 6.26
N TYR A 105 -14.51 -1.25 6.20
CA TYR A 105 -14.75 -0.36 7.33
C TYR A 105 -16.23 -0.34 7.72
N PHE A 106 -17.14 -0.16 6.75
CA PHE A 106 -18.58 -0.16 7.01
C PHE A 106 -19.09 -1.52 7.47
N GLU A 107 -18.52 -2.62 6.98
CA GLU A 107 -18.81 -3.97 7.48
C GLU A 107 -18.36 -4.17 8.93
N ARG A 108 -17.15 -3.72 9.30
CA ARG A 108 -16.66 -3.73 10.69
C ARG A 108 -17.55 -2.87 11.60
N LEU A 109 -17.88 -1.66 11.17
CA LEU A 109 -18.79 -0.76 11.88
C LEU A 109 -20.17 -1.41 12.08
N GLY A 110 -20.70 -2.06 11.05
CA GLY A 110 -21.96 -2.78 11.11
C GLY A 110 -21.95 -3.93 12.13
N ARG A 111 -20.85 -4.70 12.19
CA ARG A 111 -20.68 -5.74 13.22
C ARG A 111 -20.66 -5.15 14.63
N LYS A 112 -19.92 -4.06 14.84
CA LYS A 112 -19.80 -3.38 16.13
C LYS A 112 -21.13 -2.76 16.60
N ILE A 113 -21.87 -2.12 15.71
CA ILE A 113 -23.21 -1.57 16.04
C ILE A 113 -24.16 -2.70 16.45
N ARG A 114 -24.13 -3.85 15.77
CA ARG A 114 -25.00 -5.00 16.11
C ARG A 114 -24.61 -5.69 17.41
N SER A 115 -23.32 -5.73 17.77
CA SER A 115 -22.87 -6.35 19.02
C SER A 115 -23.14 -5.46 20.24
N ASP A 116 -22.89 -4.15 20.08
CA ASP A 116 -22.87 -3.21 21.20
C ASP A 116 -24.23 -2.55 21.43
N THR A 117 -25.15 -2.65 20.44
CA THR A 117 -26.47 -2.04 20.50
C THR A 117 -27.57 -2.94 19.95
N ASP A 118 -28.80 -2.81 20.47
CA ASP A 118 -29.98 -3.52 19.95
C ASP A 118 -30.53 -2.90 18.65
N ASN A 119 -29.65 -2.43 17.75
CA ASN A 119 -30.03 -1.73 16.52
C ASN A 119 -29.83 -2.62 15.28
N ALA A 120 -30.72 -2.46 14.30
CA ALA A 120 -30.52 -3.08 12.99
C ALA A 120 -29.58 -2.22 12.17
N TYR A 121 -28.58 -2.83 11.55
CA TYR A 121 -27.64 -2.15 10.65
C TYR A 121 -27.83 -2.65 9.22
N ILE A 122 -28.12 -1.74 8.29
CA ILE A 122 -28.36 -2.02 6.88
C ILE A 122 -27.37 -1.20 6.04
N LEU A 123 -26.55 -1.87 5.22
CA LEU A 123 -25.62 -1.23 4.29
C LEU A 123 -26.17 -1.24 2.86
N LEU A 124 -26.24 -0.06 2.24
CA LEU A 124 -26.70 0.16 0.87
C LEU A 124 -25.58 0.75 0.01
N ASN A 125 -25.47 0.27 -1.23
CA ASN A 125 -24.51 0.72 -2.23
C ASN A 125 -25.25 1.24 -3.48
N SER A 126 -24.70 2.28 -4.12
CA SER A 126 -25.31 2.93 -5.29
C SER A 126 -25.52 1.96 -6.47
N GLY A 127 -24.58 1.02 -6.68
CA GLY A 127 -24.64 0.04 -7.77
C GLY A 127 -25.82 -0.93 -7.66
N GLU A 128 -26.32 -1.18 -6.45
CA GLU A 128 -27.48 -2.04 -6.20
C GLU A 128 -28.82 -1.29 -6.31
N CYS A 129 -28.80 0.05 -6.22
CA CYS A 129 -29.98 0.88 -5.96
C CYS A 129 -30.24 1.92 -7.06
N PRO A 130 -30.62 1.53 -8.29
CA PRO A 130 -30.82 2.48 -9.40
C PRO A 130 -32.10 3.33 -9.29
N ASN A 131 -33.07 2.94 -8.46
CA ASN A 131 -34.32 3.67 -8.25
C ASN A 131 -34.93 3.35 -6.88
N LEU A 132 -35.86 4.19 -6.41
CA LEU A 132 -36.45 4.11 -5.07
C LEU A 132 -37.12 2.76 -4.80
N LYS A 133 -37.84 2.22 -5.79
CA LYS A 133 -38.50 0.91 -5.65
C LYS A 133 -37.50 -0.21 -5.39
N THR A 134 -36.37 -0.21 -6.10
CA THR A 134 -35.33 -1.23 -5.94
C THR A 134 -34.60 -1.04 -4.61
N LEU A 135 -34.29 0.20 -4.26
CA LEU A 135 -33.69 0.56 -2.97
C LEU A 135 -34.54 0.07 -1.80
N LEU A 136 -35.85 0.34 -1.80
CA LEU A 136 -36.76 -0.10 -0.74
C LEU A 136 -36.89 -1.62 -0.67
N LYS A 137 -36.92 -2.33 -1.80
CA LYS A 137 -36.89 -3.80 -1.81
C LYS A 137 -35.62 -4.34 -1.15
N ILE A 138 -34.47 -3.76 -1.48
CA ILE A 138 -33.18 -4.18 -0.93
C ILE A 138 -33.09 -3.84 0.55
N LEU A 139 -33.53 -2.65 0.96
CA LEU A 139 -33.61 -2.23 2.36
C LEU A 139 -34.47 -3.21 3.17
N ILE A 140 -35.67 -3.58 2.68
CA ILE A 140 -36.54 -4.55 3.35
C ILE A 140 -35.91 -5.95 3.34
N LYS A 141 -35.32 -6.38 2.23
CA LYS A 141 -34.65 -7.69 2.13
C LYS A 141 -33.53 -7.77 3.16
N LYS A 142 -32.58 -6.81 3.15
CA LYS A 142 -31.45 -6.74 4.10
C LYS A 142 -31.91 -6.57 5.55
N ALA A 143 -33.02 -5.87 5.81
CA ALA A 143 -33.58 -5.80 7.15
C ALA A 143 -34.12 -7.16 7.62
N THR A 144 -34.84 -7.88 6.76
CA THR A 144 -35.61 -9.07 7.14
C THR A 144 -34.84 -10.39 7.01
N SER A 145 -33.82 -10.47 6.15
CA SER A 145 -33.05 -11.69 5.87
C SER A 145 -32.04 -12.08 6.95
N HIS A 146 -31.94 -11.32 8.04
CA HIS A 146 -30.92 -11.53 9.08
C HIS A 146 -31.46 -12.11 10.40
N SER A 147 -32.74 -12.50 10.46
CA SER A 147 -33.24 -13.41 11.50
C SER A 147 -33.13 -14.85 10.99
N GLU A 148 -32.44 -15.70 11.76
CA GLU A 148 -32.04 -17.08 11.44
C GLU A 148 -33.18 -18.00 10.96
N GLU A 149 -32.78 -19.03 10.17
CA GLU A 149 -33.49 -20.29 9.89
C GLU A 149 -34.80 -20.26 9.08
N ASP A 150 -34.75 -19.83 7.82
CA ASP A 150 -35.62 -20.44 6.80
C ASP A 150 -34.93 -20.37 5.43
N ASP A 151 -34.75 -21.56 4.85
CA ASP A 151 -34.03 -21.89 3.61
C ASP A 151 -33.99 -20.81 2.53
N GLU A 152 -32.77 -20.58 2.03
CA GLU A 152 -32.51 -20.04 0.70
C GLU A 152 -33.31 -20.84 -0.34
N ASP A 153 -33.88 -20.12 -1.33
CA ASP A 153 -34.62 -20.62 -2.50
C ASP A 153 -36.16 -20.67 -2.40
N ASP A 154 -36.81 -19.56 -2.01
CA ASP A 154 -38.08 -19.17 -2.67
C ASP A 154 -38.48 -17.69 -2.45
N PRO A 155 -38.39 -16.78 -3.44
CA PRO A 155 -38.99 -15.44 -3.35
C PRO A 155 -40.53 -15.44 -3.30
N GLU A 156 -41.20 -16.59 -3.50
CA GLU A 156 -42.65 -16.74 -3.40
C GLU A 156 -43.18 -17.12 -2.00
N ARG A 157 -42.32 -17.47 -1.03
CA ARG A 157 -42.76 -17.80 0.34
C ARG A 157 -43.24 -16.62 1.19
N ALA A 158 -43.09 -15.38 0.72
CA ALA A 158 -43.87 -14.21 1.19
C ALA A 158 -45.36 -14.25 0.72
N GLY A 159 -45.92 -15.46 0.63
CA GLY A 159 -47.13 -15.81 -0.10
C GLY A 159 -48.21 -16.52 0.71
N ARG A 160 -48.09 -16.68 2.03
CA ARG A 160 -49.25 -17.12 2.83
C ARG A 160 -50.20 -15.94 3.06
N PRO A 161 -51.48 -16.00 2.63
CA PRO A 161 -52.43 -14.94 2.90
C PRO A 161 -52.63 -14.78 4.42
N SER A 162 -52.37 -13.58 4.94
CA SER A 162 -52.91 -13.20 6.24
C SER A 162 -54.42 -13.32 6.15
N ARG A 163 -55.05 -14.06 7.08
CA ARG A 163 -56.52 -14.14 7.19
C ARG A 163 -57.16 -12.79 7.53
N PHE A 164 -56.37 -11.75 7.80
CA PHE A 164 -56.83 -10.41 8.14
C PHE A 164 -55.95 -9.34 7.46
N GLY A 165 -56.46 -8.75 6.37
CA GLY A 165 -55.97 -7.48 5.80
C GLY A 165 -55.34 -7.55 4.39
N PRO A 166 -55.27 -6.39 3.68
CA PRO A 166 -54.67 -6.29 2.35
C PRO A 166 -53.16 -6.56 2.38
N LYS A 167 -52.64 -7.21 1.32
CA LYS A 167 -51.22 -7.57 1.17
C LYS A 167 -50.39 -6.30 0.92
N LEU A 168 -49.34 -6.10 1.71
CA LEU A 168 -48.37 -5.01 1.52
C LEU A 168 -47.54 -5.28 0.25
N LEU A 169 -47.13 -4.22 -0.43
CA LEU A 169 -46.22 -4.30 -1.57
C LEU A 169 -44.82 -4.69 -1.07
N ASN A 170 -44.04 -5.42 -1.87
CA ASN A 170 -42.69 -5.87 -1.48
C ASN A 170 -41.64 -4.75 -1.31
N TYR A 171 -42.04 -3.49 -1.46
CA TYR A 171 -41.25 -2.28 -1.20
C TYR A 171 -41.90 -1.38 -0.14
N ASP A 172 -42.85 -1.90 0.65
CA ASP A 172 -43.54 -1.17 1.70
C ASP A 172 -42.80 -1.28 3.05
N LEU A 173 -42.47 -0.14 3.66
CA LEU A 173 -41.77 -0.05 4.95
C LEU A 173 -42.58 -0.67 6.11
N GLY A 174 -43.87 -0.95 5.93
CA GLY A 174 -44.69 -1.70 6.87
C GLY A 174 -44.12 -3.10 7.20
N TYR A 175 -43.34 -3.70 6.30
CA TYR A 175 -42.60 -4.93 6.60
C TYR A 175 -41.52 -4.72 7.66
N ILE A 176 -40.75 -3.64 7.58
CA ILE A 176 -39.72 -3.29 8.57
C ILE A 176 -40.37 -2.97 9.92
N GLN A 177 -41.51 -2.29 9.93
CA GLN A 177 -42.24 -2.01 11.18
C GLN A 177 -42.66 -3.31 11.89
N LYS A 178 -43.23 -4.28 11.15
CA LYS A 178 -43.64 -5.58 11.70
C LYS A 178 -42.43 -6.38 12.20
N TRP A 179 -41.37 -6.45 11.40
CA TRP A 179 -40.13 -7.14 11.73
C TRP A 179 -39.46 -6.54 12.98
N ARG A 180 -39.35 -5.22 13.07
CA ARG A 180 -38.80 -4.50 14.23
C ARG A 180 -39.53 -4.85 15.52
N LYS A 181 -40.87 -4.87 15.48
CA LYS A 181 -41.69 -5.22 16.64
C LYS A 181 -41.49 -6.68 17.07
N ALA A 182 -41.31 -7.60 16.12
CA ALA A 182 -41.06 -9.01 16.41
C ALA A 182 -39.67 -9.22 17.06
N ASN A 183 -38.63 -8.57 16.53
CA ASN A 183 -37.24 -8.76 16.95
C ASN A 183 -36.74 -7.78 18.02
N ARG A 184 -37.64 -6.95 18.59
CA ARG A 184 -37.33 -5.95 19.64
C ARG A 184 -36.19 -4.99 19.30
N VAL A 185 -36.03 -4.68 18.02
CA VAL A 185 -34.97 -3.78 17.54
C VAL A 185 -35.28 -2.34 17.95
N SER A 186 -34.30 -1.67 18.58
CA SER A 186 -34.39 -0.30 19.06
C SER A 186 -34.53 0.69 17.91
N SER A 187 -33.59 0.74 16.97
CA SER A 187 -33.62 1.60 15.79
C SER A 187 -33.11 0.90 14.53
N VAL A 188 -33.46 1.45 13.37
CA VAL A 188 -33.01 0.96 12.06
C VAL A 188 -31.98 1.94 11.50
N VAL A 189 -30.71 1.54 11.54
CA VAL A 189 -29.58 2.28 10.99
C VAL A 189 -29.44 1.96 9.51
N VAL A 190 -29.70 2.95 8.66
CA VAL A 190 -29.56 2.86 7.21
C VAL A 190 -28.27 3.56 6.82
N THR A 191 -27.29 2.78 6.38
CA THR A 191 -25.97 3.26 5.97
C THR A 191 -25.87 3.27 4.45
N ILE A 192 -25.52 4.42 3.88
CA ILE A 192 -25.29 4.62 2.46
C ILE A 192 -23.78 4.79 2.28
N GLN A 193 -23.12 3.79 1.70
CA GLN A 193 -21.66 3.73 1.61
C GLN A 193 -21.08 4.87 0.76
N ASP A 194 -21.66 5.10 -0.41
CA ASP A 194 -21.15 5.96 -1.47
C ASP A 194 -22.19 7.01 -1.88
N SER A 195 -22.54 7.89 -0.94
CA SER A 195 -23.64 8.84 -1.09
C SER A 195 -23.51 9.75 -2.34
N GLU A 196 -22.28 10.08 -2.75
CA GLU A 196 -21.99 10.87 -3.94
C GLU A 196 -22.30 10.17 -5.28
N ALA A 197 -22.28 8.83 -5.29
CA ALA A 197 -22.60 8.03 -6.47
C ALA A 197 -24.11 7.82 -6.68
N PHE A 198 -24.93 8.05 -5.66
CA PHE A 198 -26.40 8.03 -5.79
C PHE A 198 -26.90 9.23 -6.58
N ASP A 199 -27.99 9.04 -7.32
CA ASP A 199 -28.76 10.18 -7.87
C ASP A 199 -29.29 11.06 -6.72
N ALA A 200 -29.15 12.38 -6.86
CA ALA A 200 -29.55 13.32 -5.81
C ALA A 200 -31.07 13.32 -5.57
N GLY A 201 -31.88 13.16 -6.63
CA GLY A 201 -33.34 13.06 -6.52
C GLY A 201 -33.74 11.81 -5.74
N LEU A 202 -33.08 10.68 -6.00
CA LEU A 202 -33.30 9.43 -5.27
C LEU A 202 -32.99 9.56 -3.77
N LEU A 203 -31.92 10.27 -3.39
CA LEU A 203 -31.59 10.51 -1.98
C LEU A 203 -32.64 11.39 -1.29
N ILE A 204 -33.08 12.45 -1.96
CA ILE A 204 -34.12 13.36 -1.45
C ILE A 204 -35.43 12.57 -1.22
N ASP A 205 -35.88 11.81 -2.23
CA ASP A 205 -37.09 11.00 -2.13
C ASP A 205 -36.99 9.95 -0.99
N LEU A 206 -35.81 9.36 -0.78
CA LEU A 206 -35.56 8.44 0.32
C LEU A 206 -35.67 9.14 1.68
N ILE A 207 -35.01 10.29 1.85
CA ILE A 207 -35.01 11.02 3.12
C ILE A 207 -36.42 11.50 3.46
N ASP A 208 -37.15 12.04 2.49
CA ASP A 208 -38.54 12.48 2.65
C ASP A 208 -39.44 11.30 3.06
N LEU A 209 -39.25 10.13 2.42
CA LEU A 209 -39.99 8.92 2.77
C LEU A 209 -39.64 8.43 4.19
N LEU A 210 -38.37 8.34 4.55
CA LEU A 210 -37.97 7.89 5.89
C LEU A 210 -38.44 8.86 6.98
N HIS A 211 -38.42 10.17 6.71
CA HIS A 211 -38.94 11.21 7.61
C HIS A 211 -40.43 11.02 7.88
N SER A 212 -41.22 10.76 6.84
CA SER A 212 -42.67 10.53 6.98
C SER A 212 -43.03 9.28 7.79
N TRP A 213 -42.07 8.38 8.03
CA TRP A 213 -42.22 7.15 8.82
C TRP A 213 -41.53 7.21 10.18
N LEU A 214 -40.92 8.35 10.55
CA LEU A 214 -40.15 8.51 11.78
C LEU A 214 -41.01 8.29 13.05
N ASP A 215 -42.32 8.55 12.95
CA ASP A 215 -43.33 8.29 13.98
C ASP A 215 -43.54 6.79 14.28
N ARG A 216 -43.27 5.93 13.30
CA ARG A 216 -43.52 4.48 13.32
C ARG A 216 -42.24 3.66 13.44
N ILE A 217 -41.17 4.13 12.81
CA ILE A 217 -39.87 3.46 12.74
C ILE A 217 -38.79 4.51 13.05
N PRO A 218 -38.05 4.38 14.15
CA PRO A 218 -36.93 5.25 14.44
C PRO A 218 -35.76 4.89 13.52
N PHE A 219 -35.54 5.74 12.51
CA PHE A 219 -34.42 5.64 11.60
C PHE A 219 -33.22 6.44 12.12
N VAL A 220 -32.03 5.94 11.82
CA VAL A 220 -30.76 6.67 11.90
C VAL A 220 -30.09 6.53 10.54
N LEU A 221 -29.60 7.63 9.97
CA LEU A 221 -28.93 7.62 8.68
C LEU A 221 -27.42 7.75 8.87
N LEU A 222 -26.64 6.97 8.13
CA LEU A 222 -25.20 7.15 8.03
C LEU A 222 -24.83 7.34 6.56
N PHE A 223 -24.20 8.46 6.21
CA PHE A 223 -23.75 8.75 4.85
C PHE A 223 -22.23 8.69 4.78
N GLY A 224 -21.69 7.79 3.96
CA GLY A 224 -20.30 7.82 3.54
C GLY A 224 -20.09 8.90 2.48
N ILE A 225 -19.21 9.85 2.77
CA ILE A 225 -18.91 11.02 1.93
C ILE A 225 -17.43 10.96 1.52
N ALA A 226 -17.17 11.16 0.23
CA ALA A 226 -15.82 11.14 -0.32
C ALA A 226 -15.16 12.52 -0.30
N THR A 227 -15.94 13.58 -0.51
CA THR A 227 -15.46 14.96 -0.58
C THR A 227 -15.57 15.68 0.76
N SER A 228 -16.45 16.67 0.86
CA SER A 228 -16.72 17.45 2.06
C SER A 228 -18.20 17.39 2.41
N ALA A 229 -18.53 17.59 3.69
CA ALA A 229 -19.92 17.68 4.13
C ALA A 229 -20.67 18.78 3.37
N ASP A 230 -20.04 19.93 3.14
CA ASP A 230 -20.61 21.06 2.41
C ASP A 230 -21.02 20.66 0.98
N SER A 231 -20.15 19.94 0.26
CA SER A 231 -20.44 19.46 -1.10
C SER A 231 -21.57 18.44 -1.14
N PHE A 232 -21.76 17.66 -0.07
CA PHE A 232 -22.89 16.76 0.06
C PHE A 232 -24.19 17.52 0.36
N GLU A 233 -24.14 18.52 1.23
CA GLU A 233 -25.28 19.38 1.57
C GLU A 233 -25.84 20.11 0.34
N ASP A 234 -24.96 20.60 -0.54
CA ASP A 234 -25.33 21.26 -1.81
C ASP A 234 -26.13 20.35 -2.76
N ARG A 235 -26.06 19.03 -2.59
CA ARG A 235 -26.82 18.05 -3.41
C ARG A 235 -28.25 17.86 -2.90
N LEU A 236 -28.52 18.22 -1.65
CA LEU A 236 -29.82 18.04 -1.02
C LEU A 236 -30.68 19.29 -1.18
N SER A 237 -32.01 19.11 -1.18
CA SER A 237 -32.92 20.25 -1.19
C SER A 237 -32.95 20.93 0.18
N GLY A 238 -33.23 22.24 0.22
CA GLY A 238 -33.35 22.98 1.48
C GLY A 238 -34.47 22.46 2.42
N GLN A 239 -35.45 21.73 1.89
CA GLN A 239 -36.46 21.03 2.69
C GLN A 239 -35.91 19.75 3.29
N CYS A 240 -35.22 18.93 2.49
CA CYS A 240 -34.57 17.70 2.92
C CYS A 240 -33.57 17.95 4.05
N LEU A 241 -32.78 19.03 3.99
CA LEU A 241 -31.84 19.40 5.04
C LEU A 241 -32.51 19.65 6.41
N ARG A 242 -33.76 20.14 6.43
CA ARG A 242 -34.50 20.36 7.68
C ARG A 242 -34.98 19.05 8.33
N TYR A 243 -34.98 17.95 7.57
CA TYR A 243 -35.33 16.63 8.07
C TYR A 243 -34.14 15.89 8.68
N LEU A 244 -32.92 16.43 8.60
CA LEU A 244 -31.71 15.78 9.09
C LEU A 244 -31.14 16.54 10.30
N GLU A 245 -30.68 15.78 11.28
CA GLU A 245 -29.85 16.28 12.37
C GLU A 245 -28.43 15.71 12.20
N GLY A 246 -27.56 16.49 11.57
CA GLY A 246 -26.24 16.05 11.12
C GLY A 246 -25.15 16.11 12.20
N THR A 247 -24.41 15.03 12.38
CA THR A 247 -23.14 14.96 13.11
C THR A 247 -22.02 14.49 12.20
N ARG A 248 -20.87 15.17 12.23
CA ARG A 248 -19.72 14.83 11.37
C ARG A 248 -18.77 13.87 12.08
N PHE A 249 -18.33 12.84 11.37
CA PHE A 249 -17.32 11.88 11.78
C PHE A 249 -16.21 11.84 10.72
N ASP A 250 -15.01 12.27 11.10
CA ASP A 250 -13.84 12.19 10.23
C ASP A 250 -13.17 10.83 10.41
N VAL A 251 -13.07 10.06 9.33
CA VAL A 251 -12.33 8.80 9.30
C VAL A 251 -10.84 9.11 9.07
N THR A 252 -9.98 8.29 9.67
CA THR A 252 -8.53 8.37 9.48
C THR A 252 -8.18 8.31 7.99
N GLN A 253 -7.37 9.25 7.51
CA GLN A 253 -7.02 9.31 6.10
C GLN A 253 -6.13 8.13 5.71
N SER A 254 -6.25 7.68 4.46
CA SER A 254 -5.51 6.53 3.93
C SER A 254 -3.99 6.71 4.04
N ASP A 255 -3.47 7.93 3.90
CA ASP A 255 -2.05 8.23 4.06
C ASP A 255 -1.53 7.90 5.47
N ASP A 256 -2.29 8.27 6.51
CA ASP A 256 -1.91 8.01 7.90
C ASP A 256 -2.02 6.51 8.24
N ILE A 257 -3.02 5.83 7.68
CA ILE A 257 -3.18 4.38 7.81
C ILE A 257 -1.98 3.66 7.15
N ILE A 258 -1.55 4.11 5.97
CA ILE A 258 -0.40 3.53 5.27
C ILE A 258 0.89 3.74 6.06
N GLU A 259 1.11 4.90 6.69
CA GLU A 259 2.29 5.10 7.55
C GLU A 259 2.28 4.15 8.76
N LYS A 260 1.13 3.98 9.41
CA LYS A 260 0.98 3.00 10.51
C LYS A 260 1.24 1.57 10.04
N LEU A 261 0.68 1.18 8.89
CA LEU A 261 0.90 -0.14 8.30
C LEU A 261 2.35 -0.35 7.92
N PHE A 262 3.02 0.66 7.35
CA PHE A 262 4.43 0.59 7.00
C PHE A 262 5.29 0.37 8.25
N SER A 263 4.99 1.09 9.33
CA SER A 263 5.65 0.91 10.64
C SER A 263 5.41 -0.48 11.23
N ALA A 264 4.18 -0.99 11.18
CA ALA A 264 3.81 -2.29 11.75
C ALA A 264 4.31 -3.50 10.93
N THR A 265 4.48 -3.31 9.61
CA THR A 265 4.90 -4.38 8.68
C THR A 265 6.36 -4.23 8.30
N VAL A 266 6.69 -3.39 7.32
CA VAL A 266 8.02 -3.26 6.72
C VAL A 266 9.09 -2.79 7.72
N ALA A 267 8.77 -1.80 8.55
CA ALA A 267 9.71 -1.23 9.54
C ALA A 267 9.59 -1.87 10.93
N SER A 268 8.97 -3.04 11.02
CA SER A 268 8.94 -3.83 12.25
C SER A 268 10.33 -4.36 12.62
N LEU A 269 10.57 -4.52 13.92
CA LEU A 269 11.81 -5.06 14.48
C LEU A 269 11.90 -6.59 14.31
N ASP A 270 10.76 -7.25 14.16
CA ASP A 270 10.63 -8.72 14.16
C ASP A 270 10.38 -9.25 12.74
N ASN A 271 11.19 -8.83 11.77
CA ASN A 271 11.04 -9.22 10.38
C ASN A 271 12.11 -10.21 9.94
N ARG A 272 11.68 -11.37 9.44
CA ARG A 272 12.56 -12.37 8.82
C ARG A 272 12.84 -12.10 7.34
N LEU A 273 11.87 -11.52 6.63
CA LEU A 273 11.99 -11.06 5.25
C LEU A 273 11.89 -9.54 5.21
N PHE A 274 12.87 -8.91 4.57
CA PHE A 274 13.00 -7.47 4.42
C PHE A 274 12.61 -7.04 3.00
N VAL A 275 11.71 -6.07 2.90
CA VAL A 275 11.35 -5.49 1.60
C VAL A 275 12.24 -4.28 1.33
N GLY A 276 12.97 -4.30 0.24
CA GLY A 276 14.00 -3.32 -0.05
C GLY A 276 13.45 -1.90 -0.28
N PRO A 277 14.33 -0.89 -0.16
CA PRO A 277 13.94 0.52 -0.22
C PRO A 277 13.38 0.93 -1.58
N GLN A 278 13.83 0.34 -2.69
CA GLN A 278 13.39 0.76 -4.02
C GLN A 278 11.95 0.34 -4.28
N LEU A 279 11.56 -0.85 -3.84
CA LEU A 279 10.20 -1.35 -3.92
C LEU A 279 9.28 -0.59 -2.97
N CYS A 280 9.69 -0.41 -1.71
CA CYS A 280 8.95 0.37 -0.72
C CYS A 280 8.66 1.79 -1.20
N ARG A 281 9.69 2.49 -1.70
CA ARG A 281 9.54 3.84 -2.27
C ARG A 281 8.53 3.86 -3.39
N ARG A 282 8.55 2.89 -4.30
CA ARG A 282 7.62 2.83 -5.43
C ARG A 282 6.20 2.53 -5.01
N MET A 283 6.02 1.64 -4.04
CA MET A 283 4.69 1.36 -3.48
C MET A 283 4.10 2.63 -2.88
N LEU A 284 4.88 3.40 -2.12
CA LEU A 284 4.44 4.65 -1.49
C LEU A 284 4.26 5.80 -2.50
N ASP A 285 5.18 5.98 -3.45
CA ASP A 285 5.07 6.99 -4.52
C ASP A 285 3.81 6.71 -5.37
N ARG A 286 3.51 5.44 -5.67
CA ARG A 286 2.28 5.05 -6.37
C ARG A 286 1.03 5.44 -5.59
N GLN A 287 1.04 5.20 -4.28
CA GLN A 287 -0.10 5.52 -3.43
C GLN A 287 -0.37 7.02 -3.37
N LYS A 288 0.71 7.78 -3.23
CA LYS A 288 0.66 9.24 -3.16
C LYS A 288 0.21 9.88 -4.48
N ASP A 289 0.72 9.39 -5.61
CA ASP A 289 0.56 10.06 -6.91
C ASP A 289 -0.67 9.57 -7.71
N TYR A 290 -1.13 8.33 -7.50
CA TYR A 290 -2.13 7.71 -8.39
C TYR A 290 -3.32 7.06 -7.68
N VAL A 291 -3.10 6.27 -6.63
CA VAL A 291 -4.14 5.41 -6.02
C VAL A 291 -4.12 5.55 -4.52
N GLN A 292 -5.14 6.14 -3.90
CA GLN A 292 -5.28 6.18 -2.45
C GLN A 292 -6.07 4.96 -1.96
N ASN A 293 -5.50 3.76 -2.07
CA ASN A 293 -6.14 2.53 -1.61
C ASN A 293 -5.18 1.74 -0.71
N VAL A 294 -5.56 1.59 0.55
CA VAL A 294 -4.78 0.84 1.56
C VAL A 294 -4.59 -0.62 1.15
N GLN A 295 -5.60 -1.24 0.53
CA GLN A 295 -5.52 -2.64 0.10
C GLN A 295 -4.45 -2.87 -0.97
N ASP A 296 -4.25 -1.91 -1.88
CA ASP A 296 -3.23 -1.99 -2.92
C ASP A 296 -1.80 -2.02 -2.33
N PHE A 297 -1.59 -1.42 -1.16
CA PHE A 297 -0.33 -1.52 -0.42
C PHE A 297 -0.16 -2.93 0.16
N CYS A 298 -1.20 -3.47 0.81
CA CYS A 298 -1.21 -4.83 1.36
C CYS A 298 -1.00 -5.90 0.28
N ASP A 299 -1.70 -5.79 -0.85
CA ASP A 299 -1.56 -6.70 -2.00
C ASP A 299 -0.17 -6.56 -2.62
N GLY A 300 0.37 -5.34 -2.68
CA GLY A 300 1.74 -5.08 -3.10
C GLY A 300 2.76 -5.80 -2.22
N LEU A 301 2.58 -5.75 -0.89
CA LEU A 301 3.44 -6.44 0.07
C LEU A 301 3.31 -7.97 -0.06
N ARG A 302 2.07 -8.47 -0.17
CA ARG A 302 1.78 -9.89 -0.38
C ARG A 302 2.47 -10.43 -1.62
N TYR A 303 2.40 -9.68 -2.71
CA TYR A 303 3.01 -10.06 -3.97
C TYR A 303 4.54 -10.02 -3.90
N ALA A 304 5.13 -9.11 -3.11
CA ALA A 304 6.56 -9.10 -2.86
C ALA A 304 7.02 -10.37 -2.14
N TYR A 305 6.33 -10.76 -1.05
CA TYR A 305 6.58 -12.02 -0.34
C TYR A 305 6.42 -13.22 -1.27
N MET A 306 5.31 -13.29 -2.01
CA MET A 306 5.06 -14.35 -2.97
C MET A 306 6.19 -14.44 -4.00
N SER A 307 6.57 -13.32 -4.61
CA SER A 307 7.61 -13.29 -5.64
C SER A 307 8.97 -13.76 -5.10
N HIS A 308 9.30 -13.40 -3.85
CA HIS A 308 10.53 -13.86 -3.19
C HIS A 308 10.57 -15.39 -3.06
N PHE A 309 9.55 -16.02 -2.48
CA PHE A 309 9.54 -17.47 -2.24
C PHE A 309 9.37 -18.30 -3.52
N TYR A 310 8.67 -17.77 -4.53
CA TYR A 310 8.53 -18.45 -5.82
C TYR A 310 9.82 -18.42 -6.65
N ALA A 311 10.52 -17.27 -6.68
CA ALA A 311 11.68 -17.08 -7.54
C ALA A 311 13.00 -17.52 -6.88
N ASN A 312 13.16 -17.30 -5.58
CA ASN A 312 14.43 -17.50 -4.89
C ASN A 312 14.49 -18.88 -4.24
N VAL A 313 15.45 -19.72 -4.66
CA VAL A 313 15.65 -21.06 -4.09
C VAL A 313 16.24 -20.99 -2.66
N PRO A 314 17.27 -20.18 -2.38
CA PRO A 314 17.78 -19.93 -1.03
C PRO A 314 16.76 -19.46 0.01
N SER A 315 15.56 -18.98 -0.38
CA SER A 315 14.53 -18.52 0.56
C SER A 315 14.07 -19.59 1.57
N ILE A 316 14.32 -20.87 1.30
CA ILE A 316 14.07 -21.97 2.25
C ILE A 316 14.86 -21.80 3.56
N LEU A 317 16.02 -21.14 3.51
CA LEU A 317 16.89 -20.88 4.65
C LEU A 317 16.34 -19.81 5.61
N LEU A 318 15.15 -19.26 5.32
CA LEU A 318 14.37 -18.42 6.25
C LEU A 318 13.54 -19.24 7.25
N ASP A 319 13.50 -20.56 7.10
CA ASP A 319 12.95 -21.46 8.11
C ASP A 319 13.93 -21.56 9.30
N ALA A 320 13.46 -21.21 10.49
CA ALA A 320 14.29 -21.20 11.69
C ALA A 320 14.63 -22.61 12.20
N GLU A 321 13.85 -23.62 11.79
CA GLU A 321 13.97 -25.00 12.28
C GLU A 321 14.62 -25.94 11.25
N ILE A 322 15.13 -25.41 10.14
CA ILE A 322 15.66 -26.26 9.06
C ILE A 322 16.92 -27.00 9.50
N ALA A 323 16.88 -28.33 9.37
CA ALA A 323 18.04 -29.18 9.59
C ALA A 323 18.89 -29.27 8.32
N PHE A 324 20.20 -29.48 8.47
CA PHE A 324 21.11 -29.65 7.34
C PHE A 324 20.72 -30.86 6.48
N GLU A 325 20.20 -31.91 7.10
CA GLU A 325 19.78 -33.16 6.45
C GLU A 325 18.59 -32.97 5.51
N ASP A 326 17.78 -31.95 5.72
CA ASP A 326 16.57 -31.67 4.94
C ASP A 326 16.84 -30.77 3.74
N LEU A 327 18.07 -30.26 3.57
CA LEU A 327 18.43 -29.34 2.48
C LEU A 327 18.84 -30.07 1.20
N HIS A 328 18.30 -29.63 0.07
CA HIS A 328 18.78 -30.06 -1.23
C HIS A 328 20.15 -29.42 -1.55
N THR A 329 21.08 -30.18 -2.11
CA THR A 329 22.46 -29.72 -2.42
C THR A 329 22.48 -28.48 -3.30
N ASP A 330 21.51 -28.36 -4.21
CA ASP A 330 21.39 -27.22 -5.11
C ASP A 330 21.10 -25.90 -4.40
N VAL A 331 20.52 -25.93 -3.20
CA VAL A 331 20.28 -24.71 -2.40
C VAL A 331 21.61 -24.09 -2.00
N LEU A 332 22.53 -24.91 -1.49
CA LEU A 332 23.85 -24.46 -1.06
C LEU A 332 24.69 -24.00 -2.25
N GLU A 333 24.57 -24.67 -3.40
CA GLU A 333 25.21 -24.23 -4.63
C GLU A 333 24.63 -22.91 -5.14
N ALA A 334 23.31 -22.70 -5.02
CA ALA A 334 22.69 -21.41 -5.32
C ALA A 334 23.23 -20.31 -4.38
N VAL A 335 23.43 -20.60 -3.10
CA VAL A 335 24.05 -19.65 -2.14
C VAL A 335 25.48 -19.29 -2.53
N ARG A 336 26.30 -20.26 -2.98
CA ARG A 336 27.66 -20.00 -3.49
C ARG A 336 27.68 -19.09 -4.71
N ASN A 337 26.58 -19.04 -5.45
CA ASN A 337 26.43 -18.19 -6.63
C ASN A 337 25.86 -16.79 -6.31
N LEU A 338 25.52 -16.49 -5.06
CA LEU A 338 25.03 -15.17 -4.66
C LEU A 338 26.13 -14.10 -4.78
N PRO A 339 25.80 -12.92 -5.32
CA PRO A 339 26.73 -11.78 -5.40
C PRO A 339 27.37 -11.41 -4.05
N THR A 340 26.61 -11.33 -2.96
CA THR A 340 27.16 -10.98 -1.64
C THR A 340 28.15 -12.01 -1.13
N PHE A 341 27.87 -13.31 -1.33
CA PHE A 341 28.79 -14.38 -0.94
C PHE A 341 30.11 -14.30 -1.74
N ARG A 342 30.03 -14.10 -3.06
CA ARG A 342 31.23 -13.95 -3.90
C ARG A 342 32.10 -12.78 -3.45
N ARG A 343 31.49 -11.62 -3.21
CA ARG A 343 32.19 -10.43 -2.70
C ARG A 343 32.83 -10.68 -1.33
N TYR A 344 32.14 -11.40 -0.44
CA TYR A 344 32.69 -11.77 0.86
C TYR A 344 33.92 -12.67 0.74
N ILE A 345 33.85 -13.68 -0.12
CA ILE A 345 34.98 -14.59 -0.37
C ILE A 345 36.17 -13.84 -0.97
N GLU A 346 35.94 -12.96 -1.95
CA GLU A 346 36.98 -12.10 -2.54
C GLU A 346 37.66 -11.22 -1.48
N THR A 347 36.86 -10.53 -0.65
CA THR A 347 37.35 -9.67 0.42
C THR A 347 38.15 -10.46 1.48
N ARG A 348 37.71 -11.68 1.82
CA ARG A 348 38.42 -12.55 2.76
C ARG A 348 39.74 -13.08 2.18
N LEU A 349 39.80 -13.39 0.88
CA LEU A 349 41.03 -13.87 0.23
C LEU A 349 42.17 -12.84 0.30
N GLU A 350 41.85 -11.55 0.32
CA GLU A 350 42.81 -10.46 0.46
C GLU A 350 43.42 -10.36 1.88
N GLN A 351 42.79 -10.94 2.91
CA GLN A 351 43.18 -10.83 4.32
C GLN A 351 44.30 -11.79 4.77
N GLY A 352 44.90 -12.57 3.86
CA GLY A 352 46.09 -13.38 4.12
C GLY A 352 45.87 -14.89 4.29
N SER A 353 46.89 -15.61 4.76
CA SER A 353 46.97 -17.09 4.70
C SER A 353 45.95 -17.83 5.59
N GLY A 354 45.59 -17.31 6.77
CA GLY A 354 44.55 -17.91 7.62
C GLY A 354 43.15 -17.83 7.01
N ALA A 355 42.86 -16.76 6.27
CA ALA A 355 41.58 -16.57 5.60
C ALA A 355 41.39 -17.51 4.39
N ARG A 356 42.48 -17.95 3.74
CA ARG A 356 42.41 -18.91 2.63
C ARG A 356 41.87 -20.28 3.04
N GLN A 357 42.18 -20.72 4.26
CA GLN A 357 41.66 -21.99 4.77
C GLN A 357 40.16 -21.91 5.02
N ILE A 358 39.68 -20.79 5.59
CA ILE A 358 38.26 -20.52 5.82
C ILE A 358 37.51 -20.43 4.48
N VAL A 359 38.07 -19.71 3.50
CA VAL A 359 37.47 -19.63 2.15
C VAL A 359 37.36 -21.02 1.51
N ARG A 360 38.42 -21.83 1.59
CA ARG A 360 38.39 -23.20 1.06
C ARG A 360 37.33 -24.04 1.77
N SER A 361 37.19 -23.88 3.08
CA SER A 361 36.20 -24.57 3.91
C SER A 361 34.77 -24.25 3.44
N LEU A 362 34.44 -22.97 3.27
CA LEU A 362 33.12 -22.50 2.80
C LEU A 362 32.78 -22.94 1.36
N LEU A 363 33.80 -23.09 0.50
CA LEU A 363 33.60 -23.52 -0.89
C LEU A 363 33.50 -25.05 -1.04
N GLN A 364 34.09 -25.84 -0.14
CA GLN A 364 34.18 -27.30 -0.27
C GLN A 364 33.25 -28.06 0.69
N SER A 365 32.94 -27.48 1.85
CA SER A 365 32.14 -28.10 2.89
C SER A 365 30.75 -27.48 2.92
N ASP A 366 29.74 -28.28 2.60
CA ASP A 366 28.33 -27.90 2.67
C ASP A 366 27.89 -27.61 4.12
N ARG A 367 28.42 -28.36 5.09
CA ARG A 367 28.06 -28.22 6.50
C ARG A 367 28.59 -26.92 7.13
N GLU A 368 29.85 -26.59 6.87
CA GLU A 368 30.44 -25.34 7.37
C GLU A 368 29.79 -24.12 6.71
N LEU A 369 29.43 -24.24 5.43
CA LEU A 369 28.67 -23.21 4.73
C LEU A 369 27.27 -23.03 5.37
N PHE A 370 26.56 -24.12 5.67
CA PHE A 370 25.26 -24.05 6.32
C PHE A 370 25.30 -23.38 7.71
N GLU A 371 26.29 -23.73 8.53
CA GLU A 371 26.50 -23.09 9.84
C GLU A 371 26.80 -21.58 9.68
N ALA A 372 27.64 -21.22 8.70
CA ALA A 372 27.95 -19.83 8.39
C ALA A 372 26.74 -19.04 7.87
N ILE A 373 25.87 -19.67 7.06
CA ILE A 373 24.63 -19.07 6.58
C ILE A 373 23.68 -18.80 7.74
N THR A 374 23.43 -19.80 8.58
CA THR A 374 22.48 -19.68 9.71
C THR A 374 22.89 -18.56 10.67
N TYR A 375 24.18 -18.50 11.00
CA TYR A 375 24.74 -17.39 11.78
C TYR A 375 24.63 -16.05 11.05
N GLY A 376 24.97 -16.02 9.75
CA GLY A 376 24.94 -14.81 8.94
C GLY A 376 23.55 -14.21 8.80
N ILE A 377 22.52 -15.03 8.56
CA ILE A 377 21.12 -14.61 8.47
C ILE A 377 20.65 -14.02 9.80
N THR A 378 20.90 -14.72 10.91
CA THR A 378 20.49 -14.25 12.26
C THR A 378 21.16 -12.92 12.60
N SER A 379 22.48 -12.82 12.41
CA SER A 379 23.24 -11.59 12.63
C SER A 379 22.71 -10.44 11.75
N ALA A 380 22.43 -10.71 10.47
CA ALA A 380 21.93 -9.70 9.56
C ALA A 380 20.52 -9.22 9.90
N GLN A 381 19.61 -10.12 10.32
CA GLN A 381 18.27 -9.76 10.79
C GLN A 381 18.36 -8.88 12.04
N ASP A 382 19.28 -9.19 12.97
CA ASP A 382 19.52 -8.35 14.15
C ASP A 382 20.06 -6.95 13.81
N GLU A 383 20.95 -6.85 12.82
CA GLU A 383 21.46 -5.57 12.32
C GLU A 383 20.37 -4.75 11.61
N LEU A 384 19.50 -5.40 10.82
CA LEU A 384 18.35 -4.73 10.18
C LEU A 384 17.31 -4.25 11.20
N ALA A 385 17.09 -5.02 12.27
CA ALA A 385 16.24 -4.61 13.37
C ALA A 385 16.84 -3.43 14.15
N ALA A 386 18.17 -3.41 14.36
CA ALA A 386 18.86 -2.27 14.94
C ALA A 386 18.74 -1.00 14.07
N MET A 387 18.85 -1.13 12.75
CA MET A 387 18.62 -0.03 11.82
C MET A 387 17.18 0.49 11.89
N SER A 388 16.18 -0.40 11.89
CA SER A 388 14.76 -0.01 12.00
C SER A 388 14.47 0.68 13.33
N HIS A 389 15.09 0.21 14.41
CA HIS A 389 15.02 0.85 15.71
C HIS A 389 15.66 2.25 15.71
N ALA A 390 16.83 2.42 15.09
CA ALA A 390 17.45 3.74 14.93
C ALA A 390 16.53 4.72 14.17
N VAL A 391 15.79 4.25 13.17
CA VAL A 391 14.79 5.07 12.47
C VAL A 391 13.63 5.47 13.39
N GLN A 392 13.15 4.57 14.25
CA GLN A 392 12.13 4.87 15.25
C GLN A 392 12.63 5.91 16.25
N VAL A 393 13.86 5.77 16.76
CA VAL A 393 14.53 6.75 17.63
C VAL A 393 14.62 8.12 16.96
N LEU A 394 15.07 8.18 15.71
CA LEU A 394 15.16 9.45 15.00
C LEU A 394 13.78 10.10 14.82
N SER A 395 12.76 9.32 14.48
CA SER A 395 11.39 9.81 14.30
C SER A 395 10.78 10.29 15.61
N GLY A 396 10.98 9.55 16.71
CA GLY A 396 10.55 9.91 18.05
C GLY A 396 11.21 11.19 18.58
N ILE A 397 12.52 11.38 18.33
CA ILE A 397 13.22 12.64 18.65
C ILE A 397 12.57 13.81 17.91
N ARG A 398 12.28 13.66 16.60
CA ARG A 398 11.67 14.73 15.80
C ARG A 398 10.25 15.07 16.27
N GLU A 399 9.48 14.08 16.69
CA GLU A 399 8.13 14.25 17.22
C GLU A 399 8.16 14.95 18.58
N ALA A 400 8.98 14.49 19.52
CA ALA A 400 9.14 15.10 20.84
C ALA A 400 9.58 16.57 20.76
N LEU A 401 10.48 16.89 19.83
CA LEU A 401 10.95 18.26 19.60
C LEU A 401 9.97 19.11 18.78
N GLN A 402 8.93 18.50 18.19
CA GLN A 402 7.94 19.13 17.31
C GLN A 402 8.60 19.82 16.09
N MET A 403 9.53 19.14 15.44
CA MET A 403 10.31 19.70 14.33
C MET A 403 9.47 19.95 13.08
N THR A 404 9.76 21.04 12.37
CA THR A 404 9.14 21.39 11.08
C THR A 404 10.19 21.47 9.97
N PRO A 405 9.97 20.85 8.80
CA PRO A 405 8.76 20.14 8.38
C PRO A 405 8.59 18.76 9.06
N LYS A 406 7.33 18.33 9.20
CA LYS A 406 7.00 16.95 9.58
C LYS A 406 7.47 16.02 8.44
N VAL A 407 8.23 15.00 8.80
CA VAL A 407 8.76 14.01 7.86
C VAL A 407 8.13 12.66 8.20
N ARG A 408 7.61 11.97 7.19
CA ARG A 408 6.99 10.65 7.33
C ARG A 408 8.03 9.61 7.73
N SER A 409 7.68 8.74 8.68
CA SER A 409 8.56 7.67 9.18
C SER A 409 9.00 6.73 8.06
N SER A 410 8.10 6.42 7.11
CA SER A 410 8.43 5.63 5.92
C SER A 410 9.55 6.23 5.07
N THR A 411 9.60 7.56 4.95
CA THR A 411 10.63 8.27 4.17
C THR A 411 11.98 8.23 4.88
N VAL A 412 11.98 8.34 6.22
CA VAL A 412 13.20 8.21 7.03
C VAL A 412 13.74 6.78 6.90
N TRP A 413 12.85 5.79 7.01
CA TRP A 413 13.20 4.39 6.88
C TRP A 413 13.78 4.05 5.51
N ILE A 414 13.16 4.50 4.41
CA ILE A 414 13.67 4.26 3.05
C ILE A 414 15.07 4.84 2.87
N ARG A 415 15.37 6.01 3.44
CA ARG A 415 16.70 6.60 3.40
C ARG A 415 17.71 5.79 4.20
N ALA A 416 17.33 5.28 5.37
CA ALA A 416 18.18 4.38 6.17
C ALA A 416 18.49 3.09 5.40
N ALA A 417 17.45 2.43 4.87
CA ALA A 417 17.56 1.21 4.10
C ALA A 417 18.34 1.38 2.78
N SER A 418 18.45 2.62 2.27
CA SER A 418 19.27 2.95 1.11
C SER A 418 20.73 3.32 1.46
N GLY A 419 21.11 3.33 2.75
CA GLY A 419 22.44 3.77 3.21
C GLY A 419 22.66 5.29 3.18
N GLU A 420 21.62 6.09 2.95
CA GLU A 420 21.74 7.55 2.74
C GLU A 420 21.48 8.37 4.01
N LEU A 421 21.02 7.75 5.11
CA LEU A 421 20.55 8.48 6.29
C LEU A 421 21.68 9.09 7.14
N LEU A 422 22.81 8.39 7.28
CA LEU A 422 23.91 8.81 8.17
C LEU A 422 24.48 10.18 7.76
N ASP A 423 24.72 10.39 6.48
CA ASP A 423 25.22 11.66 5.93
C ASP A 423 24.12 12.68 5.59
N SER A 424 22.86 12.33 5.86
CA SER A 424 21.73 13.14 5.42
C SER A 424 21.64 14.48 6.18
N PRO A 425 21.14 15.54 5.52
CA PRO A 425 20.82 16.79 6.22
C PRO A 425 19.73 16.58 7.28
N LEU A 426 18.89 15.54 7.13
CA LEU A 426 17.81 15.22 8.05
C LEU A 426 18.34 14.79 9.43
N LEU A 427 19.31 13.87 9.47
CA LEU A 427 19.94 13.45 10.72
C LEU A 427 20.69 14.63 11.35
N ARG A 428 21.49 15.35 10.55
CA ARG A 428 22.25 16.52 11.03
C ARG A 428 21.36 17.61 11.64
N GLU A 429 20.24 17.94 10.98
CA GLU A 429 19.27 18.92 11.47
C GLU A 429 18.64 18.47 12.79
N THR A 430 18.29 17.17 12.89
CA THR A 430 17.70 16.59 14.11
C THR A 430 18.69 16.62 15.27
N MET A 431 19.94 16.21 15.04
CA MET A 431 20.99 16.22 16.06
C MET A 431 21.37 17.66 16.49
N LEU A 432 21.38 18.61 15.56
CA LEU A 432 21.59 20.03 15.89
C LEU A 432 20.43 20.61 16.73
N SER A 433 19.20 20.18 16.46
CA SER A 433 18.02 20.60 17.24
C SER A 433 18.04 19.99 18.63
N LEU A 434 18.38 18.69 18.74
CA LEU A 434 18.63 17.99 19.99
C LEU A 434 19.65 18.74 20.87
N LYS A 435 20.77 19.15 20.29
CA LYS A 435 21.84 19.89 20.98
C LYS A 435 21.42 21.27 21.50
N LYS A 436 20.35 21.85 20.94
CA LYS A 436 19.79 23.16 21.30
C LYS A 436 18.50 23.06 22.11
N THR A 437 18.12 21.86 22.54
CA THR A 437 16.85 21.64 23.22
C THR A 437 16.82 22.41 24.55
N PRO A 438 15.74 23.15 24.85
CA PRO A 438 15.51 23.74 26.17
C PRO A 438 14.94 22.71 27.16
N SER A 439 15.10 22.94 28.46
CA SER A 439 14.73 21.95 29.50
C SER A 439 13.24 21.59 29.54
N ASP A 440 12.34 22.48 29.14
CA ASP A 440 10.89 22.24 29.08
C ASP A 440 10.51 21.14 28.08
N LYS A 441 11.22 21.06 26.94
CA LYS A 441 11.03 20.01 25.94
C LYS A 441 11.87 18.76 26.22
N PHE A 442 12.99 18.90 26.93
CA PHE A 442 13.90 17.80 27.19
C PHE A 442 13.28 16.67 28.02
N ALA A 443 12.37 16.98 28.95
CA ALA A 443 11.62 15.97 29.70
C ALA A 443 10.81 15.05 28.78
N SER A 444 10.09 15.63 27.81
CA SER A 444 9.31 14.85 26.84
C SER A 444 10.22 13.99 25.95
N LEU A 445 11.37 14.53 25.55
CA LEU A 445 12.36 13.79 24.79
C LEU A 445 12.91 12.58 25.57
N LEU A 446 13.28 12.75 26.84
CA LEU A 446 13.76 11.66 27.69
C LEU A 446 12.68 10.58 27.88
N SER A 447 11.42 10.97 28.04
CA SER A 447 10.32 9.99 28.15
C SER A 447 10.16 9.14 26.90
N VAL A 448 10.26 9.75 25.70
CA VAL A 448 10.20 9.02 24.42
C VAL A 448 11.42 8.13 24.24
N LEU A 449 12.62 8.63 24.55
CA LEU A 449 13.85 7.83 24.47
C LEU A 449 13.85 6.66 25.45
N LYS A 450 13.24 6.83 26.62
CA LYS A 450 13.08 5.75 27.61
C LYS A 450 12.19 4.64 27.06
N GLU A 451 11.00 4.97 26.56
CA GLU A 451 10.09 4.00 25.95
C GLU A 451 10.78 3.24 24.80
N LEU A 452 11.53 3.94 23.95
CA LEU A 452 12.28 3.30 22.86
C LEU A 452 13.45 2.45 23.38
N SER A 453 14.15 2.88 24.43
CA SER A 453 15.23 2.09 25.06
C SER A 453 14.74 0.77 25.66
N GLU A 454 13.46 0.72 26.09
CA GLU A 454 12.82 -0.49 26.62
C GLU A 454 12.46 -1.46 25.48
N GLN A 455 12.19 -0.97 24.27
CA GLN A 455 11.87 -1.80 23.09
C GLN A 455 13.09 -2.51 22.52
N ARG A 456 14.23 -1.80 22.36
CA ARG A 456 15.49 -2.39 21.92
C ARG A 456 16.67 -1.61 22.49
N GLN A 457 17.76 -2.32 22.72
CA GLN A 457 18.99 -1.72 23.23
C GLN A 457 19.57 -0.69 22.26
N MET A 458 20.04 0.43 22.81
CA MET A 458 20.76 1.47 22.09
C MET A 458 22.25 1.43 22.45
N PRO A 459 23.09 0.68 21.69
CA PRO A 459 24.52 0.60 21.96
C PRO A 459 25.26 1.87 21.54
N PHE A 460 26.33 2.22 22.24
CA PHE A 460 27.26 3.29 21.88
C PHE A 460 28.71 2.88 22.18
N GLU A 461 29.69 3.46 21.52
CA GLU A 461 31.12 3.24 21.81
C GLU A 461 31.59 4.12 22.96
N LEU A 462 32.26 3.53 23.96
CA LEU A 462 32.87 4.32 25.04
C LEU A 462 34.10 5.07 24.52
N GLU A 463 34.24 6.34 24.88
CA GLU A 463 35.41 7.15 24.46
C GLU A 463 36.75 6.59 25.01
N SER A 464 36.70 5.79 26.08
CA SER A 464 37.88 5.26 26.79
C SER A 464 38.30 3.83 26.40
N SER A 465 37.44 3.05 25.76
CA SER A 465 37.73 1.70 25.27
C SER A 465 36.84 1.37 24.06
N LYS A 466 37.31 0.54 23.13
CA LYS A 466 36.47 0.03 22.02
C LYS A 466 35.32 -0.88 22.48
N ASP A 467 34.98 -0.86 23.78
CA ASP A 467 33.86 -1.60 24.33
C ASP A 467 32.57 -0.84 24.05
N ARG A 468 31.49 -1.61 23.91
CA ARG A 468 30.14 -1.08 23.70
C ARG A 468 29.45 -0.88 25.05
N GLY A 469 28.93 0.32 25.27
CA GLY A 469 28.04 0.66 26.37
C GLY A 469 26.60 0.67 25.90
N LEU A 470 25.67 0.68 26.85
CA LEU A 470 24.22 0.80 26.60
C LEU A 470 23.74 2.15 27.09
N LEU A 471 22.94 2.87 26.29
CA LEU A 471 22.31 4.12 26.74
C LEU A 471 21.29 3.82 27.84
N GLU A 472 21.69 4.08 29.09
CA GLU A 472 20.81 4.04 30.26
C GLU A 472 20.13 5.41 30.42
N ILE A 473 18.92 5.54 29.85
CA ILE A 473 18.15 6.79 29.89
C ILE A 473 17.70 7.13 31.32
N ASP A 474 17.48 6.13 32.18
CA ASP A 474 17.10 6.32 33.59
C ASP A 474 18.13 7.17 34.35
N ASN A 475 19.42 6.91 34.20
CA ASN A 475 20.47 7.70 34.84
C ASN A 475 20.44 9.16 34.36
N SER A 476 20.20 9.36 33.06
CA SER A 476 20.11 10.69 32.47
C SER A 476 18.87 11.45 32.95
N GLN A 477 17.76 10.73 33.18
CA GLN A 477 16.52 11.27 33.73
C GLN A 477 16.67 11.64 35.20
N GLU A 478 17.28 10.80 36.02
CA GLU A 478 17.57 11.13 37.43
C GLU A 478 18.52 12.31 37.58
N GLU A 479 19.52 12.44 36.70
CA GLU A 479 20.42 13.59 36.68
C GLU A 479 19.67 14.86 36.25
N PHE A 480 18.79 14.76 35.26
CA PHE A 480 17.93 15.86 34.82
C PHE A 480 16.99 16.34 35.92
N ASP A 481 16.32 15.43 36.63
CA ASP A 481 15.41 15.76 37.73
C ASP A 481 16.15 16.43 38.90
N ARG A 482 17.38 15.99 39.21
CA ARG A 482 18.26 16.66 40.19
C ARG A 482 18.58 18.09 39.79
N ILE A 483 18.94 18.33 38.52
CA ILE A 483 19.23 19.66 38.00
C ILE A 483 18.00 20.59 38.09
N LEU A 484 16.79 20.05 37.85
CA LEU A 484 15.55 20.81 37.97
C LEU A 484 15.15 21.11 39.43
N GLN A 485 15.37 20.18 40.36
CA GLN A 485 15.05 20.39 41.78
C GLN A 485 15.89 21.50 42.43
N GLU A 486 17.13 21.68 41.97
CA GLU A 486 18.01 22.75 42.44
C GLU A 486 17.65 24.12 41.85
N GLN A 487 16.72 24.18 40.90
CA GLN A 487 16.38 25.40 40.18
C GLN A 487 15.42 26.30 40.96
N GLU A 488 15.89 27.49 41.35
CA GLU A 488 15.06 28.49 42.07
C GLU A 488 14.19 29.37 41.15
N THR A 489 14.37 29.29 39.83
CA THR A 489 13.72 30.18 38.85
C THR A 489 12.83 29.43 37.86
N SER A 490 11.67 29.99 37.54
CA SER A 490 10.67 29.38 36.62
C SER A 490 11.05 29.44 35.12
N ARG A 491 12.29 29.78 34.75
CA ARG A 491 12.72 29.90 33.34
C ARG A 491 13.33 28.59 32.86
N PRO A 492 13.12 28.12 31.62
CA PRO A 492 13.76 26.90 31.14
C PRO A 492 15.29 27.07 31.07
N LEU A 493 16.03 26.05 31.51
CA LEU A 493 17.49 25.96 31.37
C LEU A 493 17.85 25.81 29.90
N ARG A 494 19.00 26.35 29.52
CA ARG A 494 19.44 26.43 28.12
C ARG A 494 20.83 25.86 27.96
N THR A 495 21.06 25.24 26.81
CA THR A 495 22.39 24.72 26.48
C THR A 495 23.33 25.83 26.04
N GLU A 496 24.64 25.59 26.11
CA GLU A 496 25.68 26.49 25.59
C GLU A 496 25.55 26.75 24.07
N HIS A 497 24.72 25.98 23.38
CA HIS A 497 24.50 26.03 21.94
C HIS A 497 23.20 26.75 21.54
N ASP A 498 22.35 27.13 22.49
CA ASP A 498 21.15 27.98 22.27
C ASP A 498 21.56 29.47 22.15
N VAL A 499 22.15 29.83 21.02
CA VAL A 499 22.39 31.24 20.68
C VAL A 499 21.10 31.79 20.07
N GLN A 500 20.40 32.66 20.81
CA GLN A 500 19.24 33.37 20.28
C GLN A 500 19.55 33.96 18.90
N ASN A 501 18.58 33.93 17.99
CA ASN A 501 18.59 34.56 16.66
C ASN A 501 18.72 36.11 16.71
N SER A 502 19.68 36.63 17.46
CA SER A 502 20.08 38.03 17.45
C SER A 502 21.24 38.20 16.46
N SER A 503 20.85 38.22 15.18
CA SER A 503 21.58 38.70 13.99
C SER A 503 21.76 37.63 12.89
N VAL A 504 20.95 37.77 11.84
CA VAL A 504 20.95 36.96 10.61
C VAL A 504 22.20 37.22 9.73
N ARG A 505 23.22 37.94 10.22
CA ARG A 505 24.45 38.27 9.46
C ARG A 505 25.71 38.37 10.32
N ALA A 506 26.01 37.36 11.14
CA ALA A 506 27.31 37.27 11.80
C ALA A 506 28.25 36.35 10.99
N THR A 507 29.45 36.83 10.63
CA THR A 507 30.54 35.99 10.08
C THR A 507 30.88 34.84 11.05
N VAL A 508 31.41 33.71 10.55
CA VAL A 508 31.78 32.52 11.35
C VAL A 508 32.62 32.87 12.59
N VAL A 509 33.51 33.86 12.48
CA VAL A 509 34.34 34.37 13.58
C VAL A 509 33.49 35.07 14.66
N ALA A 510 32.50 35.87 14.25
CA ALA A 510 31.59 36.56 15.17
C ALA A 510 30.66 35.57 15.90
N GLN A 511 30.17 34.52 15.23
CA GLN A 511 29.44 33.43 15.90
C GLN A 511 30.31 32.70 16.93
N LYS A 512 31.58 32.41 16.60
CA LYS A 512 32.52 31.75 17.52
C LYS A 512 32.82 32.61 18.75
N VAL A 513 32.97 33.93 18.58
CA VAL A 513 33.16 34.89 19.68
C VAL A 513 31.90 35.04 20.54
N LEU A 514 30.71 35.03 19.94
CA LEU A 514 29.43 35.05 20.67
C LEU A 514 29.23 33.79 21.51
N LEU A 515 29.52 32.61 20.96
CA LEU A 515 29.49 31.33 21.68
C LEU A 515 30.47 31.33 22.87
N GLN A 516 31.67 31.87 22.70
CA GLN A 516 32.65 31.99 23.79
C GLN A 516 32.18 32.97 24.89
N LYS A 517 31.54 34.09 24.53
CA LYS A 517 30.94 35.01 25.51
C LYS A 517 29.75 34.37 26.23
N HIS A 518 28.90 33.65 25.52
CA HIS A 518 27.76 32.95 26.09
C HIS A 518 28.23 31.87 27.08
N LYS A 519 29.22 31.06 26.70
CA LYS A 519 29.86 30.04 27.56
C LYS A 519 30.43 30.61 28.86
N ALA A 520 30.94 31.84 28.84
CA ALA A 520 31.46 32.53 30.02
C ALA A 520 30.35 33.14 30.92
N THR A 521 29.11 33.25 30.43
CA THR A 521 27.97 33.89 31.11
C THR A 521 26.92 32.88 31.60
N LEU A 522 27.12 31.58 31.35
CA LEU A 522 26.18 30.52 31.77
C LEU A 522 26.14 30.36 33.29
N SER A 523 24.93 30.13 33.82
CA SER A 523 24.78 29.73 35.21
C SER A 523 25.41 28.35 35.46
N LYS A 524 25.68 27.99 36.72
CA LYS A 524 26.18 26.64 37.06
C LYS A 524 25.21 25.54 36.60
N GLN A 525 23.91 25.81 36.68
CA GLN A 525 22.83 24.90 36.28
C GLN A 525 22.74 24.75 34.76
N ASP A 526 22.85 25.85 34.01
CA ASP A 526 22.89 25.79 32.54
C ASP A 526 24.12 25.02 32.05
N ARG A 527 25.24 25.09 32.78
CA ARG A 527 26.45 24.32 32.47
C ARG A 527 26.25 22.83 32.72
N ALA A 528 25.70 22.44 33.88
CA ALA A 528 25.38 21.04 34.17
C ALA A 528 24.37 20.46 33.16
N TYR A 529 23.34 21.24 32.81
CA TYR A 529 22.39 20.88 31.76
C TYR A 529 23.05 20.75 30.38
N SER A 530 23.94 21.68 30.01
CA SER A 530 24.70 21.62 28.76
C SER A 530 25.57 20.37 28.66
N ASP A 531 26.22 19.99 29.76
CA ASP A 531 27.07 18.80 29.83
C ASP A 531 26.23 17.52 29.68
N LEU A 532 25.06 17.45 30.32
CA LEU A 532 24.09 16.35 30.17
C LEU A 532 23.61 16.20 28.72
N VAL A 533 23.16 17.29 28.08
CA VAL A 533 22.69 17.27 26.69
C VAL A 533 23.83 16.91 25.72
N THR A 534 25.06 17.39 25.98
CA THR A 534 26.21 17.09 25.13
C THR A 534 26.61 15.62 25.20
N ARG A 535 26.56 15.01 26.40
CA ARG A 535 26.79 13.57 26.59
C ARG A 535 25.71 12.73 25.90
N LEU A 536 24.43 13.08 26.07
CA LEU A 536 23.35 12.38 25.38
C LEU A 536 23.51 12.50 23.84
N HIS A 537 23.87 13.67 23.35
CA HIS A 537 24.14 13.91 21.93
C HIS A 537 25.30 13.04 21.41
N SER A 538 26.42 12.93 22.14
CA SER A 538 27.55 12.09 21.69
C SER A 538 27.20 10.61 21.70
N GLN A 539 26.50 10.14 22.75
CA GLN A 539 26.01 8.77 22.83
C GLN A 539 25.05 8.43 21.68
N LEU A 540 24.07 9.29 21.38
CA LEU A 540 23.16 9.09 20.26
C LEU A 540 23.87 9.17 18.91
N THR A 541 24.86 10.04 18.76
CA THR A 541 25.67 10.11 17.52
C THR A 541 26.36 8.76 17.27
N SER A 542 27.03 8.21 18.29
CA SER A 542 27.68 6.90 18.21
C SER A 542 26.67 5.78 17.96
N PHE A 543 25.50 5.82 18.60
CA PHE A 543 24.41 4.86 18.34
C PHE A 543 23.96 4.86 16.87
N PHE A 544 23.76 6.03 16.27
CA PHE A 544 23.41 6.13 14.86
C PHE A 544 24.53 5.64 13.93
N GLU A 545 25.80 5.92 14.26
CA GLU A 545 26.96 5.43 13.49
C GLU A 545 27.08 3.90 13.53
N ILE A 546 26.73 3.27 14.66
CA ILE A 546 26.75 1.80 14.80
C ILE A 546 25.54 1.14 14.13
N SER A 547 24.36 1.75 14.26
CA SER A 547 23.09 1.11 13.89
C SER A 547 22.65 1.39 12.46
N LEU A 548 23.10 2.50 11.84
CA LEU A 548 22.79 2.83 10.45
C LEU A 548 23.80 2.14 9.52
N ILE A 549 23.46 0.92 9.13
CA ILE A 549 24.23 0.10 8.20
C ILE A 549 23.78 0.29 6.75
N GLU A 550 24.53 -0.28 5.79
CA GLU A 550 24.12 -0.40 4.39
C GLU A 550 23.61 -1.82 4.11
N PRO A 551 22.29 -2.06 4.07
CA PRO A 551 21.71 -3.42 3.98
C PRO A 551 22.20 -4.25 2.80
N GLN A 552 22.52 -3.62 1.68
CA GLN A 552 22.99 -4.27 0.45
C GLN A 552 24.39 -4.89 0.59
N THR A 553 25.13 -4.52 1.64
CA THR A 553 26.47 -5.04 1.90
C THR A 553 26.47 -6.24 2.84
N LEU A 554 25.33 -6.55 3.46
CA LEU A 554 25.19 -7.69 4.36
C LEU A 554 25.41 -9.01 3.62
N LEU A 555 26.12 -9.92 4.28
CA LEU A 555 26.34 -11.26 3.75
C LEU A 555 25.01 -11.99 3.64
N PHE A 556 24.76 -12.62 2.49
CA PHE A 556 23.51 -13.34 2.19
C PHE A 556 22.26 -12.47 2.11
N SER A 557 22.40 -11.16 1.88
CA SER A 557 21.26 -10.22 1.80
C SER A 557 20.13 -10.71 0.88
N GLU A 558 20.46 -11.38 -0.23
CA GLU A 558 19.53 -11.89 -1.22
C GLU A 558 18.61 -13.00 -0.67
N ILE A 559 18.98 -13.65 0.44
CA ILE A 559 18.16 -14.69 1.10
C ILE A 559 17.01 -14.04 1.87
N PHE A 560 17.26 -12.94 2.56
CA PHE A 560 16.28 -12.28 3.44
C PHE A 560 15.83 -10.90 2.95
N THR A 561 16.26 -10.45 1.77
CA THR A 561 15.86 -9.16 1.18
C THR A 561 15.21 -9.36 -0.18
N TYR A 562 14.11 -8.65 -0.44
CA TYR A 562 13.46 -8.59 -1.75
C TYR A 562 13.28 -7.14 -2.22
N ASP A 563 13.96 -6.77 -3.31
CA ASP A 563 13.89 -5.41 -3.89
C ASP A 563 13.74 -5.39 -5.43
N LEU A 564 13.18 -6.47 -6.00
CA LEU A 564 13.01 -6.57 -7.46
C LEU A 564 11.84 -5.72 -7.97
N LYS A 565 12.16 -4.84 -8.93
CA LYS A 565 11.20 -3.92 -9.55
C LYS A 565 10.29 -4.57 -10.59
N SER A 566 10.83 -5.43 -11.45
CA SER A 566 10.14 -5.88 -12.68
C SER A 566 8.83 -6.60 -12.38
N PRO A 567 8.81 -7.65 -11.53
CA PRO A 567 7.59 -8.41 -11.29
C PRO A 567 6.47 -7.54 -10.71
N HIS A 568 6.84 -6.57 -9.88
CA HIS A 568 5.88 -5.67 -9.23
C HIS A 568 5.32 -4.64 -10.22
N LEU A 569 6.17 -4.04 -11.05
CA LEU A 569 5.73 -3.09 -12.08
C LEU A 569 4.77 -3.73 -13.08
N GLU A 570 5.05 -4.94 -13.53
CA GLU A 570 4.24 -5.62 -14.54
C GLU A 570 2.82 -5.91 -14.04
N VAL A 571 2.66 -6.19 -12.74
CA VAL A 571 1.36 -6.49 -12.13
C VAL A 571 0.62 -5.23 -11.66
N PHE A 572 1.32 -4.32 -10.99
CA PHE A 572 0.69 -3.18 -10.29
C PHE A 572 0.73 -1.87 -11.07
N GLN A 573 1.56 -1.77 -12.10
CA GLN A 573 1.65 -0.63 -13.01
C GLN A 573 1.79 -1.10 -14.47
N PRO A 574 0.86 -1.94 -14.97
CA PRO A 574 0.95 -2.45 -16.32
C PRO A 574 0.89 -1.28 -17.31
N LYS A 575 1.79 -1.30 -18.31
CA LYS A 575 1.83 -0.30 -19.39
C LYS A 575 1.41 -0.92 -20.72
N PRO A 576 0.17 -1.43 -20.86
CA PRO A 576 -0.25 -2.20 -22.04
C PRO A 576 -0.14 -1.38 -23.32
N ARG A 577 -0.45 -0.08 -23.25
CA ARG A 577 -0.28 0.84 -24.39
C ARG A 577 1.17 0.90 -24.85
N TYR A 578 2.12 1.14 -23.93
CA TYR A 578 3.54 1.19 -24.27
C TYR A 578 4.01 -0.14 -24.88
N SER A 579 3.60 -1.27 -24.31
CA SER A 579 3.96 -2.59 -24.84
C SER A 579 3.43 -2.82 -26.26
N VAL A 580 2.17 -2.45 -26.54
CA VAL A 580 1.59 -2.56 -27.89
C VAL A 580 2.30 -1.62 -28.86
N GLU A 581 2.52 -0.36 -28.48
CA GLU A 581 3.19 0.63 -29.33
C GLU A 581 4.65 0.24 -29.61
N ARG A 582 5.39 -0.28 -28.62
CA ARG A 582 6.76 -0.78 -28.80
C ARG A 582 6.80 -2.03 -29.66
N ALA A 583 5.86 -2.97 -29.49
CA ALA A 583 5.78 -4.17 -30.31
C ALA A 583 5.49 -3.84 -31.79
N LEU A 584 4.66 -2.83 -32.06
CA LEU A 584 4.37 -2.38 -33.42
C LEU A 584 5.49 -1.49 -34.01
N ALA A 585 6.16 -0.68 -33.19
CA ALA A 585 7.26 0.17 -33.64
C ALA A 585 8.54 -0.63 -33.89
N SER A 586 8.87 -1.57 -33.00
CA SER A 586 10.11 -2.35 -33.01
C SER A 586 9.83 -3.84 -32.72
N PRO A 587 9.27 -4.60 -33.70
CA PRO A 587 8.92 -6.01 -33.50
C PRO A 587 10.11 -6.90 -33.12
N HIS A 588 11.32 -6.50 -33.50
CA HIS A 588 12.57 -7.18 -33.16
C HIS A 588 12.73 -7.45 -31.67
N ASP A 589 12.35 -6.51 -30.81
CA ASP A 589 12.53 -6.60 -29.36
C ASP A 589 11.79 -7.79 -28.74
N TYR A 590 10.72 -8.24 -29.39
CA TYR A 590 9.88 -9.36 -28.93
C TYR A 590 10.14 -10.65 -29.71
N LEU A 591 10.46 -10.55 -31.00
CA LEU A 591 10.64 -11.70 -31.89
C LEU A 591 12.08 -12.22 -31.94
N GLY A 592 13.07 -11.41 -31.56
CA GLY A 592 14.49 -11.77 -31.64
C GLY A 592 14.97 -12.12 -33.06
N CYS A 593 14.30 -11.59 -34.09
CA CYS A 593 14.53 -11.95 -35.49
C CYS A 593 15.71 -11.19 -36.11
N ASN A 594 16.72 -11.91 -36.63
CA ASN A 594 17.82 -11.27 -37.38
C ASN A 594 17.37 -10.43 -38.58
N CYS A 595 16.17 -10.70 -39.14
CA CYS A 595 15.63 -10.01 -40.30
C CYS A 595 14.88 -8.71 -39.98
N CYS A 596 14.56 -8.43 -38.72
CA CYS A 596 13.83 -7.23 -38.30
C CYS A 596 14.67 -6.27 -37.45
N GLY A 597 15.89 -6.67 -37.07
CA GLY A 597 16.83 -5.82 -36.34
C GLY A 597 17.36 -4.72 -37.26
N GLY A 598 17.02 -3.46 -36.97
CA GLY A 598 17.61 -2.32 -37.65
C GLY A 598 19.13 -2.30 -37.45
N VAL A 599 19.87 -1.90 -38.48
CA VAL A 599 21.29 -1.53 -38.33
C VAL A 599 21.36 -0.47 -37.23
N VAL A 600 22.35 -0.58 -36.34
CA VAL A 600 22.51 0.10 -35.02
C VAL A 600 22.29 1.63 -35.00
N ASP A 601 22.15 2.30 -36.15
CA ASP A 601 21.93 3.76 -36.28
C ASP A 601 20.57 4.17 -36.89
N LYS A 602 19.63 3.23 -37.15
CA LYS A 602 18.27 3.55 -37.63
C LYS A 602 17.20 2.66 -36.98
N GLU A 603 16.67 3.09 -35.84
CA GLU A 603 15.55 2.44 -35.14
C GLU A 603 14.22 2.41 -35.95
N SER A 604 14.17 3.07 -37.11
CA SER A 604 12.98 3.24 -37.95
C SER A 604 13.15 2.78 -39.41
N ALA A 605 14.11 1.88 -39.70
CA ALA A 605 14.22 1.33 -41.04
C ALA A 605 13.08 0.33 -41.32
N LEU A 606 12.11 0.75 -42.14
CA LEU A 606 11.06 -0.12 -42.71
C LEU A 606 11.72 -1.27 -43.48
N GLY A 607 11.43 -2.50 -43.09
CA GLY A 607 11.92 -3.71 -43.77
C GLY A 607 10.76 -4.58 -44.25
N ALA A 608 10.84 -5.08 -45.48
CA ALA A 608 9.84 -5.98 -46.08
C ALA A 608 9.58 -7.26 -45.26
N THR A 609 10.57 -7.66 -44.46
CA THR A 609 10.57 -8.83 -43.57
C THR A 609 9.82 -8.60 -42.25
N GLN A 610 9.37 -7.37 -41.98
CA GLN A 610 8.61 -7.04 -40.77
C GLN A 610 7.15 -7.50 -40.89
N PRO A 611 6.46 -7.76 -39.77
CA PRO A 611 5.02 -8.02 -39.79
C PRO A 611 4.24 -6.87 -40.45
N ALA A 612 3.28 -7.21 -41.33
CA ALA A 612 2.49 -6.22 -42.08
C ALA A 612 1.86 -5.14 -41.20
N THR A 613 1.35 -5.50 -40.02
CA THR A 613 0.74 -4.58 -39.06
C THR A 613 1.73 -3.59 -38.47
N ALA A 614 2.99 -3.99 -38.27
CA ALA A 614 4.07 -3.12 -37.82
C ALA A 614 4.46 -2.11 -38.91
N ILE A 615 4.56 -2.56 -40.17
CA ILE A 615 4.83 -1.68 -41.33
C ILE A 615 3.75 -0.60 -41.44
N VAL A 616 2.46 -0.99 -41.44
CA VAL A 616 1.35 -0.03 -41.51
C VAL A 616 1.33 0.89 -40.28
N TYR A 617 1.73 0.41 -39.10
CA TYR A 617 1.84 1.24 -37.89
C TYR A 617 2.96 2.28 -37.99
N GLN A 618 4.14 1.93 -38.50
CA GLN A 618 5.24 2.87 -38.70
C GLN A 618 4.86 3.96 -39.71
N MET A 619 4.20 3.59 -40.82
CA MET A 619 3.63 4.55 -41.77
C MET A 619 2.53 5.40 -41.13
N TYR A 620 1.71 4.79 -40.26
CA TYR A 620 0.73 5.51 -39.46
C TYR A 620 1.41 6.59 -38.63
N LEU A 621 2.56 6.35 -37.98
CA LEU A 621 3.24 7.38 -37.17
C LEU A 621 3.63 8.61 -37.99
N GLU A 622 4.12 8.43 -39.22
CA GLU A 622 4.54 9.50 -40.13
C GLU A 622 3.37 10.25 -40.78
N SER A 623 2.18 9.65 -40.79
CA SER A 623 1.00 10.21 -41.46
C SER A 623 0.30 11.32 -40.65
N GLY A 624 -0.50 12.16 -41.33
CA GLY A 624 -1.37 13.14 -40.67
C GLY A 624 -2.57 12.52 -39.92
N ALA A 625 -3.42 13.36 -39.32
CA ALA A 625 -4.62 12.93 -38.58
C ALA A 625 -5.69 12.22 -39.45
N LEU A 626 -5.71 12.52 -40.75
CA LEU A 626 -6.52 11.84 -41.76
C LEU A 626 -5.56 11.23 -42.77
N ILE A 627 -5.64 9.92 -42.96
CA ILE A 627 -4.76 9.16 -43.83
C ILE A 627 -5.58 8.71 -45.04
N ASN A 628 -5.12 9.03 -46.24
CA ASN A 628 -5.71 8.52 -47.48
C ASN A 628 -5.36 7.04 -47.62
N ALA A 629 -6.38 6.17 -47.73
CA ALA A 629 -6.19 4.73 -47.80
C ALA A 629 -5.49 4.29 -49.09
N THR A 630 -5.65 5.04 -50.18
CA THR A 630 -5.01 4.73 -51.48
C THR A 630 -3.50 5.00 -51.44
N ASP A 631 -3.10 6.13 -50.85
CA ASP A 631 -1.68 6.48 -50.67
C ASP A 631 -1.00 5.50 -49.71
N LEU A 632 -1.69 5.15 -48.61
CA LEU A 632 -1.21 4.19 -47.63
C LEU A 632 -1.04 2.79 -48.23
N TRP A 633 -1.99 2.34 -49.06
CA TRP A 633 -1.86 1.08 -49.80
C TRP A 633 -0.66 1.09 -50.74
N SER A 634 -0.52 2.16 -51.54
CA SER A 634 0.56 2.29 -52.53
C SER A 634 1.93 2.24 -51.88
N ALA A 635 2.09 2.92 -50.74
CA ALA A 635 3.34 2.91 -49.99
C ALA A 635 3.58 1.58 -49.24
N PHE A 636 2.52 0.89 -48.78
CA PHE A 636 2.66 -0.47 -48.23
C PHE A 636 3.11 -1.47 -49.29
N LYS A 637 2.50 -1.44 -50.49
CA LYS A 637 2.87 -2.28 -51.63
C LYS A 637 4.34 -2.08 -52.03
N ALA A 638 4.83 -0.84 -52.00
CA ALA A 638 6.23 -0.53 -52.30
C ALA A 638 7.24 -1.12 -51.30
N ILE A 639 6.82 -1.40 -50.06
CA ILE A 639 7.69 -1.93 -49.00
C ILE A 639 7.57 -3.45 -48.91
N ALA A 640 6.34 -3.98 -48.97
CA ALA A 640 6.05 -5.38 -48.68
C ALA A 640 5.76 -6.23 -49.92
N GLY A 641 5.51 -5.62 -51.09
CA GLY A 641 5.27 -6.35 -52.33
C GLY A 641 6.56 -6.89 -52.94
N THR A 642 6.51 -8.08 -53.52
CA THR A 642 7.61 -8.60 -54.35
C THR A 642 7.43 -8.14 -55.81
N GLU A 643 8.52 -8.02 -56.56
CA GLU A 643 8.49 -7.54 -57.95
C GLU A 643 7.92 -8.57 -58.95
N ASP A 644 7.55 -9.78 -58.50
CA ASP A 644 7.18 -10.91 -59.36
C ASP A 644 5.70 -11.33 -59.20
N GLU A 645 4.97 -11.28 -60.33
CA GLU A 645 3.63 -11.84 -60.65
C GLU A 645 2.36 -11.27 -59.96
N ASP A 646 1.29 -11.11 -60.77
CA ASP A 646 -0.04 -10.59 -60.38
C ASP A 646 -0.72 -11.35 -59.22
N ASP A 647 -0.30 -12.61 -58.94
CA ASP A 647 -0.84 -13.44 -57.84
C ASP A 647 -0.32 -13.00 -56.45
N ASP A 648 0.75 -12.20 -56.39
CA ASP A 648 1.32 -11.65 -55.15
C ASP A 648 0.62 -10.36 -54.70
N GLU A 649 -0.01 -9.62 -55.63
CA GLU A 649 -0.77 -8.41 -55.29
C GLU A 649 -2.02 -8.71 -54.46
N SER A 650 -2.75 -9.79 -54.79
CA SER A 650 -3.93 -10.19 -54.02
C SER A 650 -3.56 -10.59 -52.59
N LYS A 651 -2.42 -11.27 -52.39
CA LYS A 651 -1.92 -11.67 -51.07
C LYS A 651 -1.45 -10.45 -50.27
N THR A 652 -0.72 -9.55 -50.91
CA THR A 652 -0.26 -8.29 -50.32
C THR A 652 -1.45 -7.41 -49.91
N MET A 653 -2.51 -7.34 -50.73
CA MET A 653 -3.74 -6.61 -50.42
C MET A 653 -4.47 -7.24 -49.22
N ALA A 654 -4.54 -8.57 -49.14
CA ALA A 654 -5.12 -9.25 -47.99
C ALA A 654 -4.35 -8.95 -46.69
N LEU A 655 -3.00 -8.94 -46.75
CA LEU A 655 -2.15 -8.56 -45.62
C LEU A 655 -2.39 -7.11 -45.18
N PHE A 656 -2.49 -6.19 -46.13
CA PHE A 656 -2.80 -4.78 -45.86
C PHE A 656 -4.17 -4.60 -45.22
N GLN A 657 -5.21 -5.23 -45.77
CA GLN A 657 -6.56 -5.18 -45.20
C GLN A 657 -6.62 -5.77 -43.80
N ARG A 658 -5.91 -6.88 -43.56
CA ARG A 658 -5.76 -7.47 -42.22
C ARG A 658 -5.06 -6.51 -41.27
N ALA A 659 -3.94 -5.92 -41.67
CA ALA A 659 -3.22 -4.93 -40.87
C ALA A 659 -4.11 -3.73 -40.49
N LEU A 660 -4.89 -3.19 -41.44
CA LEU A 660 -5.86 -2.13 -41.16
C LEU A 660 -6.97 -2.59 -40.20
N ALA A 661 -7.46 -3.82 -40.34
CA ALA A 661 -8.47 -4.38 -39.44
C ALA A 661 -7.91 -4.57 -38.02
N GLU A 662 -6.67 -5.04 -37.88
CA GLU A 662 -5.96 -5.17 -36.60
C GLU A 662 -5.74 -3.80 -35.95
N LEU A 663 -5.26 -2.80 -36.68
CA LEU A 663 -5.09 -1.43 -36.15
C LEU A 663 -6.44 -0.79 -35.75
N LYS A 664 -7.52 -1.11 -36.46
CA LYS A 664 -8.88 -0.71 -36.07
C LYS A 664 -9.33 -1.44 -34.80
N TYR A 665 -9.05 -2.74 -34.69
CA TYR A 665 -9.37 -3.55 -33.52
C TYR A 665 -8.63 -3.06 -32.27
N LEU A 666 -7.36 -2.69 -32.41
CA LEU A 666 -6.53 -2.06 -31.37
C LEU A 666 -6.96 -0.62 -31.04
N GLY A 667 -7.94 -0.05 -31.76
CA GLY A 667 -8.45 1.30 -31.53
C GLY A 667 -7.52 2.42 -32.00
N LEU A 668 -6.54 2.15 -32.86
CA LEU A 668 -5.62 3.15 -33.42
C LEU A 668 -6.25 3.89 -34.61
N LEU A 669 -7.09 3.20 -35.38
CA LEU A 669 -7.78 3.71 -36.55
C LEU A 669 -9.31 3.64 -36.41
N ARG A 670 -10.01 4.63 -36.96
CA ARG A 670 -11.48 4.62 -37.09
C ARG A 670 -11.90 5.04 -38.50
N PRO A 671 -12.94 4.40 -39.08
CA PRO A 671 -13.53 4.88 -40.32
C PRO A 671 -14.10 6.30 -40.13
N THR A 672 -13.86 7.17 -41.11
CA THR A 672 -14.31 8.56 -41.09
C THR A 672 -15.20 8.86 -42.29
N LYS A 673 -16.23 9.67 -42.06
CA LYS A 673 -17.09 10.23 -43.12
C LYS A 673 -16.66 11.64 -43.55
N LYS A 674 -15.60 12.20 -42.94
CA LYS A 674 -15.15 13.59 -43.23
C LYS A 674 -14.56 13.74 -44.63
N LYS A 675 -13.90 12.69 -45.14
CA LYS A 675 -13.35 12.59 -46.50
C LYS A 675 -13.54 11.15 -46.99
N THR A 676 -13.86 10.99 -48.26
CA THR A 676 -13.97 9.68 -48.93
C THR A 676 -12.62 8.99 -48.96
N ASP A 677 -12.59 7.66 -48.79
CA ASP A 677 -11.39 6.83 -48.83
C ASP A 677 -10.29 7.22 -47.81
N HIS A 678 -10.68 7.82 -46.70
CA HIS A 678 -9.77 8.14 -45.60
C HIS A 678 -10.07 7.32 -44.35
N VAL A 679 -9.02 7.02 -43.61
CA VAL A 679 -9.09 6.54 -42.23
C VAL A 679 -8.60 7.64 -41.28
N ALA A 680 -9.21 7.74 -40.11
CA ALA A 680 -8.83 8.73 -39.11
C ALA A 680 -8.03 8.08 -37.98
N LYS A 681 -6.97 8.77 -37.55
CA LYS A 681 -6.27 8.45 -36.31
C LYS A 681 -7.17 8.69 -35.11
N VAL A 682 -7.22 7.74 -34.19
CA VAL A 682 -8.02 7.82 -32.96
C VAL A 682 -7.15 8.26 -31.78
N MET A 683 -6.00 7.64 -31.64
CA MET A 683 -4.98 7.97 -30.64
C MET A 683 -4.12 9.15 -31.14
N TRP A 684 -3.58 9.98 -30.23
CA TRP A 684 -2.68 11.11 -30.55
C TRP A 684 -3.33 12.36 -31.19
N LYS A 685 -4.63 12.60 -30.98
CA LYS A 685 -5.21 13.91 -31.29
C LYS A 685 -4.69 14.96 -30.31
N GLY A 686 -3.66 15.71 -30.70
CA GLY A 686 -3.19 16.89 -29.96
C GLY A 686 -2.11 16.64 -28.91
N LEU A 687 -1.25 15.64 -29.12
CA LEU A 687 0.09 15.60 -28.52
C LEU A 687 1.10 16.13 -29.53
#